data_AF-A0A8H5LE19-F1
#
_entry.id   AF-A0A8H5LE19-F1
#
_cell.length_a   1.000
_cell.length_b   1.000
_cell.length_c   1.000
_cell.angle_alpha   90.00
_cell.angle_beta   90.00
_cell.angle_gamma   90.00
#
_symmetry.space_group_name_H-M   'P 1'
#
loop_
_entity.id
_entity.type
_entity.pdbx_description
1 polymer ?
#
loop_
_entity_poly.entity_id
_entity_poly.type
_entity_poly.pdbx_seq_one_letter_code
_entity_poly.pdbx_strand_id
1 'polypeptide(L)'
;MIAPKIIAITGLLVAGAQAGPCKPSSIATTTTETTATGAASTTGTPTNPDIATTTEMTLGPSSTAYNCANNEKTPFPAGVLCDTKGIGADPNMRYLTQVTGDATIAHCRDVCRGLDGCIAFAIQPNVFCDLWGGRVQGTDGSNTDFTWYSLDCFCDLPELPTTSAEATDTTATTDITSLITDTATTDTATSDTATTELEASPTVLTTSSAELASTTETTTAAATTTTAAFGCPGGFPADHSCGVFQQYTGGGQNYIKDYSGTYSVEECMQFCIDDDTCTLINHSSYFCELWTGDFITNGLSATWSCMAFASTTPMRPISYEWLSLPVELRLQIFGYVAEKQKYRATDFNRYACVSSEWQNYFERITFRRLLIDNSQLDPLSKATEGEKAVRLSYIRYLCLRIELQDYDYPECDTPEPHDTRNWNNQRFTNSLIELFNVLRRWEPSNNRDTGLILEITAYSPGDNKRFEVASMEYALHENFQLEEDVTSPLSVRGFRDAKEARDRREPGKNWHRPTIAQSWQRLQGTPLELSTEEYLKEVPIVHTLWIRHQFTRGIRRSSLIQILDMALTNVASFRFEAVPGRWNRSDYCHEWNNLILQLPSHIRRFSFNVFPRSPLPLEALLKNVEPGLPEALAEKAHQLASLCPPAGTKSLHFMQCLRESPQLEHGSRLAQLCLEVTDETLGKWGNVPLFQGLINHLLRESAVTARQLPKLQILEIWFHKDVNGFVFRYEHEKDQVTITWRVTEDWINLADGTLQQWMRGAQKYNVAFTVKEQPFIAEKLPEDFPILWRPIDRKTVYRSLKLRDLAIDPVTLVCI
;
A
#
# COMPACT_ATOMS: atom_id res chain seq x y z
N MET A 1 7.92 -22.35 -23.17
CA MET A 1 8.98 -22.59 -22.15
C MET A 1 8.55 -21.82 -20.91
N ILE A 2 8.44 -22.49 -19.77
CA ILE A 2 7.78 -22.00 -18.53
C ILE A 2 8.67 -22.38 -17.34
N ALA A 3 8.59 -21.62 -16.24
CA ALA A 3 9.45 -21.67 -15.04
C ALA A 3 10.87 -21.09 -15.29
N PRO A 4 11.56 -20.55 -14.25
CA PRO A 4 11.25 -20.62 -12.82
C PRO A 4 10.77 -19.31 -12.16
N LYS A 5 9.88 -19.46 -11.18
CA LYS A 5 9.63 -18.53 -10.05
C LYS A 5 9.52 -19.34 -8.76
N ILE A 6 10.64 -19.87 -8.26
CA ILE A 6 10.69 -20.64 -6.99
C ILE A 6 11.92 -20.23 -6.17
N ILE A 7 11.91 -19.00 -5.66
CA ILE A 7 12.93 -18.48 -4.71
C ILE A 7 12.25 -17.62 -3.64
N ALA A 8 11.66 -18.28 -2.64
CA ALA A 8 11.18 -17.67 -1.41
C ALA A 8 11.87 -18.28 -0.17
N ILE A 9 12.03 -19.61 -0.13
CA ILE A 9 12.69 -20.32 0.99
C ILE A 9 14.00 -21.01 0.55
N THR A 10 14.07 -21.49 -0.70
CA THR A 10 15.29 -22.07 -1.31
C THR A 10 16.49 -21.10 -1.34
N GLY A 11 16.24 -19.80 -1.50
CA GLY A 11 17.29 -18.77 -1.56
C GLY A 11 18.09 -18.59 -0.26
N LEU A 12 17.51 -18.96 0.89
CA LEU A 12 18.13 -18.82 2.22
C LEU A 12 18.94 -20.06 2.65
N LEU A 13 19.06 -21.10 1.81
CA LEU A 13 19.64 -22.40 2.19
C LEU A 13 20.86 -22.85 1.35
N VAL A 14 21.26 -22.10 0.32
CA VAL A 14 22.41 -22.46 -0.53
C VAL A 14 23.70 -21.71 -0.14
N ALA A 15 23.59 -20.51 0.46
CA ALA A 15 24.73 -19.72 0.95
C ALA A 15 25.29 -20.20 2.31
N GLY A 16 25.01 -21.45 2.69
CA GLY A 16 25.30 -22.01 4.02
C GLY A 16 26.40 -23.08 4.07
N ALA A 17 27.24 -23.20 3.03
CA ALA A 17 28.29 -24.20 2.97
C ALA A 17 29.56 -23.70 2.24
N GLN A 18 30.71 -23.88 2.90
CA GLN A 18 32.09 -23.75 2.39
C GLN A 18 32.53 -22.38 1.82
N ALA A 19 33.45 -21.73 2.53
CA ALA A 19 34.33 -20.74 1.94
C ALA A 19 35.42 -21.43 1.09
N GLY A 20 35.75 -20.87 -0.08
CA GLY A 20 36.82 -21.34 -0.97
C GLY A 20 37.31 -20.21 -1.89
N PRO A 21 38.62 -20.08 -2.17
CA PRO A 21 39.17 -18.86 -2.76
C PRO A 21 39.40 -18.89 -4.30
N CYS A 22 39.32 -17.69 -4.89
CA CYS A 22 40.02 -17.20 -6.10
C CYS A 22 39.64 -17.67 -7.53
N LYS A 23 39.82 -16.71 -8.47
CA LYS A 23 39.84 -16.74 -9.95
C LYS A 23 40.98 -17.64 -10.52
N PRO A 24 41.10 -17.93 -11.86
CA PRO A 24 40.60 -17.13 -13.02
C PRO A 24 40.04 -17.87 -14.28
N SER A 25 39.40 -17.06 -15.15
CA SER A 25 39.32 -17.02 -16.63
C SER A 25 39.52 -18.24 -17.57
N SER A 26 38.64 -18.35 -18.58
CA SER A 26 38.94 -18.83 -19.96
C SER A 26 37.92 -18.30 -21.00
N ILE A 27 38.26 -18.26 -22.30
CA ILE A 27 37.54 -17.54 -23.39
C ILE A 27 37.20 -18.45 -24.60
N ALA A 28 36.01 -18.29 -25.20
CA ALA A 28 35.63 -18.52 -26.62
C ALA A 28 34.19 -17.94 -26.84
N THR A 29 33.73 -17.21 -27.87
CA THR A 29 33.87 -17.19 -29.37
C THR A 29 33.31 -18.45 -30.06
N THR A 30 32.59 -18.47 -31.21
CA THR A 30 32.21 -17.53 -32.32
C THR A 30 30.90 -18.10 -33.01
N THR A 31 30.13 -17.62 -34.01
CA THR A 31 30.08 -16.52 -35.04
C THR A 31 28.61 -16.37 -35.61
N THR A 32 28.35 -15.37 -36.49
CA THR A 32 27.32 -15.30 -37.60
C THR A 32 25.81 -15.43 -37.29
N GLU A 33 24.83 -14.97 -38.10
CA GLU A 33 24.73 -14.25 -39.40
C GLU A 33 23.39 -13.46 -39.39
N THR A 34 23.26 -12.15 -39.67
CA THR A 34 23.36 -11.38 -40.94
C THR A 34 22.25 -11.63 -41.98
N THR A 35 21.30 -10.70 -42.11
CA THR A 35 20.73 -10.26 -43.42
C THR A 35 19.98 -8.93 -43.29
N ALA A 36 20.00 -8.07 -44.32
CA ALA A 36 19.33 -6.76 -44.32
C ALA A 36 18.99 -6.22 -45.72
N THR A 37 17.80 -5.60 -45.84
CA THR A 37 17.26 -4.69 -46.88
C THR A 37 15.90 -4.19 -46.33
N GLY A 38 15.35 -2.99 -46.55
CA GLY A 38 15.57 -1.90 -47.53
C GLY A 38 14.23 -1.58 -48.23
N ALA A 39 13.82 -0.36 -48.59
CA ALA A 39 14.32 0.99 -48.35
C ALA A 39 13.21 2.05 -48.72
N ALA A 40 13.48 3.35 -48.52
CA ALA A 40 12.78 4.53 -49.08
C ALA A 40 11.32 4.85 -48.63
N SER A 41 10.76 6.07 -48.77
CA SER A 41 11.29 7.47 -48.71
C SER A 41 10.14 8.50 -48.84
N THR A 42 10.31 9.71 -48.26
CA THR A 42 9.64 11.00 -48.65
C THR A 42 8.09 11.09 -48.50
N THR A 43 7.40 12.24 -48.33
CA THR A 43 7.73 13.69 -48.32
C THR A 43 6.61 14.48 -47.58
N GLY A 44 6.85 15.75 -47.17
CA GLY A 44 5.77 16.77 -47.13
C GLY A 44 5.50 17.54 -45.82
N THR A 45 6.20 18.67 -45.63
CA THR A 45 5.77 19.88 -44.87
C THR A 45 5.12 20.90 -45.86
N PRO A 46 4.70 22.15 -45.51
CA PRO A 46 4.62 22.86 -44.21
C PRO A 46 3.28 23.62 -43.93
N THR A 47 3.17 24.22 -42.73
CA THR A 47 2.88 25.69 -42.56
C THR A 47 3.13 26.17 -41.12
N ASN A 48 3.57 27.43 -41.00
CA ASN A 48 3.56 28.32 -39.81
C ASN A 48 2.60 29.51 -40.16
N PRO A 49 2.30 30.56 -39.35
CA PRO A 49 3.00 31.08 -38.15
C PRO A 49 2.01 31.48 -36.99
N ASP A 50 2.23 32.37 -36.00
CA ASP A 50 3.25 33.44 -35.84
C ASP A 50 3.50 33.95 -34.39
N ILE A 51 4.53 34.80 -34.29
CA ILE A 51 4.96 35.80 -33.26
C ILE A 51 4.07 36.09 -32.02
N ALA A 52 4.73 36.11 -30.85
CA ALA A 52 4.65 37.21 -29.86
C ALA A 52 5.93 37.27 -28.99
N THR A 53 6.53 38.45 -28.79
CA THR A 53 7.81 38.66 -28.05
C THR A 53 7.63 39.66 -26.92
N THR A 54 8.09 39.38 -25.69
CA THR A 54 8.59 40.43 -24.77
C THR A 54 9.45 39.94 -23.60
N THR A 55 10.62 40.59 -23.44
CA THR A 55 11.36 40.91 -22.18
C THR A 55 11.48 39.89 -21.04
N GLU A 56 12.71 39.43 -20.81
CA GLU A 56 13.21 39.15 -19.46
C GLU A 56 13.25 40.43 -18.60
N MET A 57 13.10 40.30 -17.28
CA MET A 57 13.46 41.36 -16.32
C MET A 57 14.25 40.76 -15.15
N THR A 58 15.56 40.86 -15.19
CA THR A 58 16.45 40.41 -14.12
C THR A 58 16.40 41.36 -12.91
N LEU A 59 16.06 40.84 -11.74
CA LEU A 59 16.20 41.53 -10.45
C LEU A 59 17.02 40.66 -9.49
N GLY A 60 18.03 41.27 -8.87
CA GLY A 60 18.86 40.63 -7.84
C GLY A 60 18.18 40.58 -6.47
N PRO A 61 18.77 39.87 -5.49
CA PRO A 61 18.17 39.67 -4.18
C PRO A 61 18.07 40.98 -3.37
N SER A 62 16.85 41.40 -3.06
CA SER A 62 16.58 42.52 -2.16
C SER A 62 16.37 42.00 -0.73
N SER A 63 17.25 42.39 0.19
CA SER A 63 17.20 41.98 1.60
C SER A 63 16.20 42.82 2.41
N THR A 64 14.89 42.58 2.23
CA THR A 64 13.85 43.16 3.08
C THR A 64 13.57 42.26 4.28
N ALA A 65 13.72 42.79 5.50
CA ALA A 65 13.27 42.11 6.71
C ALA A 65 11.73 42.09 6.76
N TYR A 66 11.14 40.90 6.70
CA TYR A 66 9.70 40.70 6.77
C TYR A 66 9.23 40.59 8.22
N ASN A 67 8.10 41.23 8.56
CA ASN A 67 7.47 41.04 9.87
C ASN A 67 6.53 39.84 9.83
N CYS A 68 6.55 38.98 10.84
CA CYS A 68 5.73 37.77 10.86
C CYS A 68 4.38 38.02 11.56
N ALA A 69 3.26 37.78 10.88
CA ALA A 69 1.91 37.77 11.47
C ALA A 69 1.23 36.45 11.12
N ASN A 70 0.69 35.73 12.10
CA ASN A 70 0.13 34.37 11.93
C ASN A 70 1.11 33.37 11.24
N ASN A 71 2.42 33.61 11.38
CA ASN A 71 3.52 32.94 10.66
C ASN A 71 3.60 33.19 9.14
N GLU A 72 2.86 34.17 8.62
CA GLU A 72 2.98 34.70 7.26
C GLU A 72 3.87 35.96 7.24
N LYS A 73 4.64 36.15 6.16
CA LYS A 73 5.49 37.32 5.95
C LYS A 73 4.64 38.53 5.55
N THR A 74 4.76 39.62 6.30
CA THR A 74 4.03 40.87 6.07
C THR A 74 5.00 42.04 5.78
N PRO A 75 4.82 42.76 4.65
CA PRO A 75 4.01 42.39 3.49
C PRO A 75 4.55 41.10 2.82
N PHE A 76 3.74 40.44 1.99
CA PHE A 76 4.20 39.26 1.25
C PHE A 76 5.38 39.60 0.31
N PRO A 77 6.34 38.67 0.11
CA PRO A 77 7.47 38.89 -0.80
C PRO A 77 7.02 39.14 -2.25
N ALA A 78 7.55 40.19 -2.88
CA ALA A 78 7.27 40.48 -4.28
C ALA A 78 7.87 39.39 -5.19
N GLY A 79 7.07 38.87 -6.13
CA GLY A 79 7.49 37.80 -7.05
C GLY A 79 7.32 36.37 -6.49
N VAL A 80 6.79 36.22 -5.28
CA VAL A 80 6.43 34.92 -4.69
C VAL A 80 4.90 34.74 -4.75
N LEU A 81 4.43 33.53 -5.06
CA LEU A 81 2.99 33.21 -4.99
C LEU A 81 2.53 33.14 -3.54
N CYS A 82 1.94 34.23 -3.03
CA CYS A 82 1.29 34.29 -1.73
C CYS A 82 -0.13 34.84 -1.91
N ASP A 83 -1.13 34.13 -1.37
CA ASP A 83 -2.56 34.34 -1.63
C ASP A 83 -2.92 34.57 -3.12
N THR A 84 -2.15 33.98 -4.03
CA THR A 84 -2.24 34.32 -5.45
C THR A 84 -3.23 33.43 -6.18
N LYS A 85 -4.19 34.01 -6.90
CA LYS A 85 -5.17 33.27 -7.72
C LYS A 85 -4.63 32.91 -9.10
N GLY A 86 -5.23 31.89 -9.71
CA GLY A 86 -4.99 31.45 -11.08
C GLY A 86 -4.50 30.01 -11.17
N ILE A 87 -4.44 29.49 -12.39
CA ILE A 87 -3.86 28.17 -12.70
C ILE A 87 -2.34 28.31 -12.76
N GLY A 88 -1.60 27.37 -12.19
CA GLY A 88 -0.14 27.36 -12.21
C GLY A 88 0.40 27.24 -13.64
N ALA A 89 1.29 28.17 -14.04
CA ALA A 89 1.63 28.37 -15.45
C ALA A 89 3.01 27.79 -15.87
N ASP A 90 3.71 27.07 -14.99
CA ASP A 90 5.06 26.53 -15.24
C ASP A 90 5.02 25.02 -15.53
N PRO A 91 5.48 24.54 -16.71
CA PRO A 91 5.47 23.11 -17.07
C PRO A 91 6.41 22.24 -16.21
N ASN A 92 7.24 22.84 -15.35
CA ASN A 92 8.09 22.14 -14.39
C ASN A 92 7.39 21.88 -13.05
N MET A 93 6.14 22.32 -12.86
CA MET A 93 5.37 22.05 -11.64
C MET A 93 4.95 20.57 -11.57
N ARG A 94 5.48 19.86 -10.58
CA ARG A 94 5.16 18.45 -10.30
C ARG A 94 4.19 18.37 -9.12
N TYR A 95 2.95 17.96 -9.39
CA TYR A 95 2.01 17.55 -8.35
C TYR A 95 2.62 16.41 -7.52
N LEU A 96 2.55 16.51 -6.19
CA LEU A 96 3.10 15.52 -5.26
C LEU A 96 2.00 14.67 -4.63
N THR A 97 1.01 15.34 -4.01
CA THR A 97 -0.14 14.71 -3.33
C THR A 97 -1.20 15.77 -3.01
N GLN A 98 -2.37 15.33 -2.54
CA GLN A 98 -3.40 16.18 -1.94
C GLN A 98 -3.56 15.80 -0.46
N VAL A 99 -3.59 16.80 0.42
CA VAL A 99 -3.89 16.62 1.84
C VAL A 99 -5.40 16.44 2.00
N THR A 100 -5.81 15.31 2.57
CA THR A 100 -7.23 14.97 2.77
C THR A 100 -7.64 15.19 4.22
N GLY A 101 -8.62 16.07 4.46
CA GLY A 101 -9.05 16.50 5.79
C GLY A 101 -9.25 18.01 5.88
N ASP A 102 -8.91 18.59 7.04
CA ASP A 102 -9.09 20.01 7.34
C ASP A 102 -8.05 20.89 6.59
N ALA A 103 -8.33 21.15 5.31
CA ALA A 103 -7.54 22.00 4.43
C ALA A 103 -7.48 23.46 4.94
N THR A 104 -6.50 23.75 5.80
CA THR A 104 -6.17 25.09 6.32
C THR A 104 -4.75 25.49 5.92
N ILE A 105 -4.47 26.79 5.77
CA ILE A 105 -3.18 27.30 5.28
C ILE A 105 -2.02 26.81 6.16
N ALA A 106 -2.21 26.80 7.49
CA ALA A 106 -1.24 26.26 8.43
C ALA A 106 -0.98 24.75 8.21
N HIS A 107 -2.03 23.94 8.12
CA HIS A 107 -1.89 22.50 7.90
C HIS A 107 -1.20 22.18 6.55
N CYS A 108 -1.59 22.87 5.48
CA CYS A 108 -0.96 22.75 4.16
C CYS A 108 0.53 23.09 4.17
N ARG A 109 0.91 24.21 4.81
CA ARG A 109 2.31 24.62 5.01
C ARG A 109 3.09 23.56 5.76
N ASP A 110 2.55 23.05 6.87
CA ASP A 110 3.28 22.15 7.77
C ASP A 110 3.44 20.75 7.15
N VAL A 111 2.44 20.25 6.42
CA VAL A 111 2.58 19.00 5.63
C VAL A 111 3.53 19.20 4.44
N CYS A 112 3.52 20.35 3.76
CA CYS A 112 4.48 20.64 2.69
C CYS A 112 5.92 20.73 3.22
N ARG A 113 6.15 21.35 4.39
CA ARG A 113 7.46 21.38 5.05
C ARG A 113 7.98 19.99 5.42
N GLY A 114 7.09 19.05 5.74
CA GLY A 114 7.43 17.65 6.01
C GLY A 114 7.53 16.74 4.78
N LEU A 115 7.43 17.27 3.55
CA LEU A 115 7.36 16.47 2.32
C LEU A 115 8.50 16.81 1.35
N ASP A 116 9.42 15.86 1.16
CA ASP A 116 10.61 16.01 0.31
C ASP A 116 10.29 16.54 -1.10
N GLY A 117 10.82 17.72 -1.40
CA GLY A 117 10.66 18.40 -2.68
C GLY A 117 9.33 19.16 -2.86
N CYS A 118 8.52 19.33 -1.81
CA CYS A 118 7.42 20.30 -1.80
C CYS A 118 7.98 21.73 -1.64
N ILE A 119 7.52 22.67 -2.46
CA ILE A 119 7.90 24.08 -2.39
C ILE A 119 6.70 25.02 -2.34
N ALA A 120 5.52 24.58 -2.78
CA ALA A 120 4.31 25.38 -2.81
C ALA A 120 3.06 24.50 -2.69
N PHE A 121 1.94 25.11 -2.33
CA PHE A 121 0.64 24.46 -2.33
C PHE A 121 -0.47 25.35 -2.90
N ALA A 122 -1.49 24.72 -3.46
CA ALA A 122 -2.75 25.35 -3.85
C ALA A 122 -3.83 24.93 -2.86
N ILE A 123 -4.54 25.89 -2.27
CA ILE A 123 -5.54 25.64 -1.24
C ILE A 123 -6.88 26.29 -1.60
N GLN A 124 -7.96 25.53 -1.44
CA GLN A 124 -9.30 26.07 -1.23
C GLN A 124 -9.71 25.72 0.21
N PRO A 125 -9.78 26.70 1.13
CA PRO A 125 -9.99 26.42 2.55
C PRO A 125 -11.21 25.55 2.83
N ASN A 126 -11.00 24.47 3.59
CA ASN A 126 -11.98 23.42 3.91
C ASN A 126 -12.50 22.59 2.70
N VAL A 127 -11.86 22.67 1.53
CA VAL A 127 -12.25 21.89 0.33
C VAL A 127 -11.11 21.02 -0.18
N PHE A 128 -9.93 21.60 -0.47
CA PHE A 128 -8.75 20.83 -0.89
C PHE A 128 -7.43 21.57 -0.63
N CYS A 129 -6.34 20.80 -0.66
CA CYS A 129 -4.97 21.28 -0.44
C CYS A 129 -4.00 20.43 -1.27
N ASP A 130 -3.61 20.91 -2.45
CA ASP A 130 -2.70 20.22 -3.36
C ASP A 130 -1.26 20.68 -3.14
N LEU A 131 -0.33 19.73 -3.00
CA LEU A 131 1.08 19.97 -2.71
C LEU A 131 1.94 19.80 -3.97
N TRP A 132 2.86 20.74 -4.22
CA TRP A 132 3.59 20.86 -5.48
C TRP A 132 5.10 21.06 -5.28
N GLY A 133 5.87 20.41 -6.15
CA GLY A 133 7.32 20.56 -6.28
C GLY A 133 7.75 21.09 -7.64
N GLY A 134 9.05 21.35 -7.81
CA GLY A 134 9.65 21.78 -9.08
C GLY A 134 10.06 23.25 -9.08
N ARG A 135 9.59 24.03 -10.06
CA ARG A 135 9.72 25.49 -10.11
C ARG A 135 8.35 26.12 -10.29
N VAL A 136 8.13 27.27 -9.66
CA VAL A 136 6.87 28.02 -9.72
C VAL A 136 7.20 29.44 -10.19
N GLN A 137 6.87 29.77 -11.44
CA GLN A 137 7.17 31.06 -12.05
C GLN A 137 5.97 32.03 -12.14
N GLY A 138 4.75 31.55 -11.86
CA GLY A 138 3.56 32.38 -11.87
C GLY A 138 2.26 31.58 -11.97
N THR A 139 1.14 32.31 -11.88
CA THR A 139 -0.18 31.82 -12.32
C THR A 139 -0.60 32.53 -13.61
N ASP A 140 -1.63 32.02 -14.29
CA ASP A 140 -2.27 32.68 -15.43
C ASP A 140 -3.09 33.95 -15.06
N GLY A 141 -3.18 34.29 -13.77
CA GLY A 141 -3.97 35.42 -13.26
C GLY A 141 -5.49 35.23 -13.30
N SER A 142 -6.00 34.03 -13.60
CA SER A 142 -7.44 33.76 -13.60
C SER A 142 -8.05 33.81 -12.19
N ASN A 143 -9.31 34.21 -12.07
CA ASN A 143 -9.98 34.35 -10.76
C ASN A 143 -10.50 32.99 -10.26
N THR A 144 -9.61 32.17 -9.70
CA THR A 144 -9.90 30.85 -9.13
C THR A 144 -10.52 30.91 -7.73
N ASP A 145 -11.25 29.88 -7.31
CA ASP A 145 -11.76 29.75 -5.94
C ASP A 145 -10.71 29.22 -4.94
N PHE A 146 -9.54 28.80 -5.44
CA PHE A 146 -8.34 28.43 -4.68
C PHE A 146 -7.24 29.49 -4.83
N THR A 147 -6.31 29.56 -3.88
CA THR A 147 -5.13 30.43 -3.92
C THR A 147 -3.83 29.64 -3.68
N TRP A 148 -2.72 30.18 -4.19
CA TRP A 148 -1.38 29.59 -4.10
C TRP A 148 -0.54 30.24 -3.00
N TYR A 149 0.24 29.39 -2.32
CA TYR A 149 1.21 29.77 -1.30
C TYR A 149 2.52 29.00 -1.51
N SER A 150 3.63 29.71 -1.75
CA SER A 150 4.99 29.16 -1.60
C SER A 150 5.32 28.96 -0.12
N LEU A 151 6.21 28.03 0.20
CA LEU A 151 6.85 27.98 1.52
C LEU A 151 7.60 29.30 1.83
N ASP A 152 8.05 30.02 0.81
CA ASP A 152 8.65 31.36 0.94
C ASP A 152 7.70 32.42 1.51
N CYS A 153 6.38 32.20 1.49
CA CYS A 153 5.40 33.14 2.08
C CYS A 153 5.40 33.14 3.60
N PHE A 154 5.97 32.11 4.23
CA PHE A 154 5.89 31.89 5.67
C PHE A 154 7.22 32.18 6.36
N CYS A 155 7.14 32.52 7.63
CA CYS A 155 8.31 32.60 8.50
C CYS A 155 8.73 31.20 8.98
N ASP A 156 10.00 31.04 9.30
CA ASP A 156 10.54 29.80 9.83
C ASP A 156 9.94 29.53 11.22
N LEU A 157 9.41 28.32 11.40
CA LEU A 157 8.93 27.87 12.70
C LEU A 157 10.07 27.13 13.41
N PRO A 158 10.18 27.24 14.75
CA PRO A 158 10.99 26.30 15.50
C PRO A 158 10.46 24.87 15.28
N GLU A 159 11.37 23.90 15.20
CA GLU A 159 11.00 22.49 14.99
C GLU A 159 10.05 22.01 16.11
N LEU A 160 8.87 21.52 15.72
CA LEU A 160 7.95 20.88 16.65
C LEU A 160 8.47 19.45 16.95
N PRO A 161 8.55 19.03 18.22
CA PRO A 161 8.98 17.69 18.56
C PRO A 161 8.00 16.64 18.04
N THR A 162 8.51 15.63 17.35
CA THR A 162 7.72 14.54 16.79
C THR A 162 7.11 13.68 17.89
N THR A 163 5.79 13.79 18.09
CA THR A 163 5.03 13.00 19.04
C THR A 163 4.97 11.53 18.64
N SER A 164 5.89 10.73 19.18
CA SER A 164 5.62 9.32 19.45
C SER A 164 4.46 9.20 20.43
N ALA A 165 3.65 8.15 20.29
CA ALA A 165 2.55 7.85 21.20
C ALA A 165 2.66 6.42 21.71
N GLU A 166 2.73 6.24 23.04
CA GLU A 166 2.24 5.02 23.68
C GLU A 166 1.80 5.27 25.13
N ALA A 167 0.84 4.45 25.57
CA ALA A 167 0.41 4.18 26.95
C ALA A 167 0.23 5.33 27.95
N THR A 168 -1.03 5.62 28.27
CA THR A 168 -1.45 6.14 29.58
C THR A 168 -1.14 5.15 30.71
N ASP A 169 -0.78 5.66 31.89
CA ASP A 169 -1.68 5.51 33.04
C ASP A 169 -1.60 6.72 34.00
N THR A 170 -2.58 6.77 34.89
CA THR A 170 -2.92 7.72 35.96
C THR A 170 -1.75 8.17 36.87
N THR A 171 -1.81 9.32 37.58
CA THR A 171 -2.98 9.94 38.25
C THR A 171 -2.81 11.44 38.57
N ALA A 172 -3.94 12.11 38.83
CA ALA A 172 -4.17 13.21 39.79
C ALA A 172 -3.56 14.61 39.56
N THR A 173 -4.48 15.53 39.27
CA THR A 173 -4.41 16.99 39.48
C THR A 173 -3.92 17.40 40.87
N THR A 174 -3.13 18.47 40.96
CA THR A 174 -3.08 19.34 42.15
C THR A 174 -3.74 20.68 41.84
N ASP A 175 -4.89 20.94 42.47
CA ASP A 175 -5.57 22.24 42.45
C ASP A 175 -5.71 22.74 43.89
N ILE A 176 -5.63 24.06 44.10
CA ILE A 176 -5.44 24.65 45.45
C ILE A 176 -6.71 25.38 45.90
N THR A 177 -7.50 24.76 46.80
CA THR A 177 -8.43 25.51 47.66
C THR A 177 -8.78 24.84 49.00
N SER A 178 -8.34 25.48 50.09
CA SER A 178 -9.09 25.75 51.33
C SER A 178 -9.89 24.63 52.06
N LEU A 179 -9.34 24.25 53.24
CA LEU A 179 -9.97 24.37 54.57
C LEU A 179 -11.30 23.64 54.89
N ILE A 180 -11.25 22.63 55.79
CA ILE A 180 -11.91 22.57 57.15
C ILE A 180 -12.00 21.11 57.67
N THR A 181 -11.52 20.89 58.92
CA THR A 181 -11.82 19.84 59.96
C THR A 181 -12.35 18.43 59.58
N ASP A 182 -12.03 17.31 60.26
CA ASP A 182 -11.49 17.16 61.64
C ASP A 182 -10.89 15.76 61.96
N THR A 183 -10.08 15.71 63.02
CA THR A 183 -9.79 14.60 63.97
C THR A 183 -9.29 13.20 63.51
N ALA A 184 -8.54 12.55 64.43
CA ALA A 184 -8.51 11.09 64.72
C ALA A 184 -7.36 10.18 64.20
N THR A 185 -6.17 10.38 64.78
CA THR A 185 -5.33 9.36 65.50
C THR A 185 -4.82 8.05 64.84
N THR A 186 -3.60 7.67 65.26
CA THR A 186 -3.04 6.29 65.44
C THR A 186 -2.78 5.42 64.19
N ASP A 187 -1.67 4.67 64.09
CA ASP A 187 -0.41 4.67 64.88
C ASP A 187 0.71 3.87 64.18
N THR A 188 1.99 4.22 64.41
CA THR A 188 3.21 3.36 64.27
C THR A 188 3.49 2.57 62.95
N ALA A 189 4.73 2.20 62.58
CA ALA A 189 6.09 2.59 63.00
C ALA A 189 7.13 2.00 62.00
N THR A 190 8.37 2.51 62.04
CA THR A 190 9.66 1.81 61.74
C THR A 190 9.89 1.19 60.35
N SER A 191 11.11 1.19 59.78
CA SER A 191 12.39 1.79 60.20
C SER A 191 13.38 1.80 59.02
N ASP A 192 14.32 2.76 59.01
CA ASP A 192 15.72 2.70 58.52
C ASP A 192 16.01 2.20 57.07
N THR A 193 17.06 2.65 56.36
CA THR A 193 18.32 3.30 56.78
C THR A 193 18.84 4.27 55.69
N ALA A 194 19.75 5.19 56.03
CA ALA A 194 20.56 5.98 55.09
C ALA A 194 21.56 5.07 54.29
N THR A 195 22.26 5.49 53.23
CA THR A 195 23.09 6.71 53.00
C THR A 195 23.16 7.09 51.49
N THR A 196 23.30 8.36 51.06
CA THR A 196 24.52 9.24 51.01
C THR A 196 25.70 8.61 50.22
N GLU A 197 26.47 9.27 49.31
CA GLU A 197 26.84 10.71 49.11
C GLU A 197 27.07 11.14 47.62
N LEU A 198 27.15 12.47 47.41
CA LEU A 198 27.87 13.32 46.40
C LEU A 198 28.10 12.83 44.95
N GLU A 199 27.70 13.57 43.91
CA GLU A 199 28.21 14.85 43.35
C GLU A 199 29.58 14.80 42.62
N ALA A 200 29.56 15.19 41.33
CA ALA A 200 30.50 16.16 40.73
C ALA A 200 30.04 16.63 39.32
N SER A 201 29.97 17.94 39.10
CA SER A 201 30.03 18.61 37.78
C SER A 201 31.27 19.52 37.78
N PRO A 202 31.77 20.09 36.65
CA PRO A 202 31.23 21.39 36.22
C PRO A 202 31.43 21.78 34.71
N THR A 203 30.85 22.94 34.32
CA THR A 203 31.28 23.95 33.30
C THR A 203 31.96 23.51 31.99
N VAL A 204 31.50 23.84 30.77
CA VAL A 204 31.02 25.13 30.19
C VAL A 204 32.08 26.25 30.11
N LEU A 205 32.45 26.65 28.88
CA LEU A 205 33.10 27.93 28.54
C LEU A 205 32.73 28.34 27.09
N THR A 206 32.88 29.62 26.74
CA THR A 206 32.26 30.26 25.56
C THR A 206 33.21 31.26 24.85
N THR A 207 32.72 31.94 23.79
CA THR A 207 33.34 33.09 23.04
C THR A 207 34.42 32.75 21.99
N SER A 208 34.62 33.49 20.88
CA SER A 208 33.75 34.44 20.11
C SER A 208 34.37 34.91 18.77
N SER A 209 33.54 35.01 17.70
CA SER A 209 33.37 36.11 16.72
C SER A 209 34.49 36.72 15.84
N ALA A 210 34.05 37.27 14.69
CA ALA A 210 34.67 38.26 13.77
C ALA A 210 35.85 37.79 12.88
N GLU A 211 36.16 38.35 11.69
CA GLU A 211 35.44 39.13 10.63
C GLU A 211 36.31 39.03 9.34
N LEU A 212 35.75 38.73 8.17
CA LEU A 212 35.38 39.68 7.08
C LEU A 212 36.52 40.50 6.43
N ALA A 213 36.80 40.24 5.15
CA ALA A 213 37.44 41.19 4.22
C ALA A 213 37.03 40.88 2.75
N SER A 214 37.02 41.89 1.87
CA SER A 214 36.56 41.79 0.47
C SER A 214 37.49 42.57 -0.46
N THR A 215 37.70 42.07 -1.68
CA THR A 215 38.23 42.84 -2.82
C THR A 215 37.59 42.40 -4.13
N THR A 216 37.00 43.36 -4.84
CA THR A 216 36.46 43.23 -6.22
C THR A 216 37.47 43.70 -7.25
N GLU A 217 37.53 43.05 -8.41
CA GLU A 217 37.94 43.67 -9.69
C GLU A 217 36.92 43.32 -10.80
N THR A 218 36.96 44.02 -11.94
CA THR A 218 35.80 44.15 -12.84
C THR A 218 36.20 44.33 -14.31
N THR A 219 35.34 43.87 -15.24
CA THR A 219 35.45 44.01 -16.72
C THR A 219 36.56 43.14 -17.36
N THR A 220 36.52 42.73 -18.63
CA THR A 220 35.79 43.26 -19.79
C THR A 220 35.20 42.14 -20.68
N ALA A 221 34.10 42.44 -21.40
CA ALA A 221 33.48 41.50 -22.33
C ALA A 221 34.17 41.48 -23.71
N ALA A 222 34.23 40.30 -24.33
CA ALA A 222 34.57 40.09 -25.74
C ALA A 222 33.61 39.06 -26.36
N ALA A 223 33.32 39.16 -27.65
CA ALA A 223 32.20 38.46 -28.30
C ALA A 223 32.62 37.28 -29.19
N THR A 224 31.70 36.32 -29.32
CA THR A 224 31.56 35.34 -30.42
C THR A 224 32.77 34.50 -30.82
N THR A 225 32.70 33.20 -30.52
CA THR A 225 32.54 32.19 -31.59
C THR A 225 31.98 30.87 -31.04
N THR A 226 30.95 30.32 -31.70
CA THR A 226 30.35 29.04 -31.32
C THR A 226 31.18 27.87 -31.86
N THR A 227 31.93 27.23 -30.97
CA THR A 227 32.37 25.83 -31.12
C THR A 227 31.84 25.02 -29.94
N ALA A 228 31.62 23.72 -30.14
CA ALA A 228 30.95 22.89 -29.16
C ALA A 228 31.87 22.58 -27.96
N ALA A 229 31.72 23.35 -26.88
CA ALA A 229 32.37 23.07 -25.61
C ALA A 229 31.77 21.81 -24.97
N PHE A 230 32.51 20.71 -25.00
CA PHE A 230 32.24 19.57 -24.12
C PHE A 230 32.50 20.02 -22.67
N GLY A 231 31.44 20.10 -21.86
CA GLY A 231 31.56 20.40 -20.44
C GLY A 231 32.32 19.29 -19.72
N CYS A 232 33.23 19.65 -18.83
CA CYS A 232 34.11 18.70 -18.17
C CYS A 232 33.32 17.78 -17.22
N PRO A 233 33.59 16.46 -17.21
CA PRO A 233 33.05 15.56 -16.19
C PRO A 233 33.40 16.03 -14.77
N GLY A 234 32.51 15.78 -13.82
CA GLY A 234 32.70 16.19 -12.43
C GLY A 234 33.93 15.54 -11.81
N GLY A 235 34.92 16.36 -11.41
CA GLY A 235 36.19 15.92 -10.82
C GLY A 235 37.42 16.61 -11.41
N PHE A 236 37.30 17.23 -12.60
CA PHE A 236 38.38 18.00 -13.22
C PHE A 236 38.36 19.48 -12.81
N PRO A 237 39.53 20.13 -12.64
CA PRO A 237 39.60 21.58 -12.48
C PRO A 237 39.16 22.28 -13.77
N ALA A 238 38.51 23.45 -13.65
CA ALA A 238 38.08 24.25 -14.81
C ALA A 238 39.27 24.89 -15.55
N ASP A 239 40.42 24.95 -14.88
CA ASP A 239 41.67 25.54 -15.31
C ASP A 239 42.41 24.63 -16.33
N HIS A 240 42.30 25.04 -17.59
CA HIS A 240 43.24 24.79 -18.70
C HIS A 240 43.43 23.35 -19.21
N SER A 241 42.78 22.33 -18.64
CA SER A 241 43.14 20.92 -18.91
C SER A 241 42.08 20.08 -19.62
N CYS A 242 40.90 20.63 -19.92
CA CYS A 242 39.73 19.89 -20.43
C CYS A 242 39.30 20.42 -21.81
N GLY A 243 39.05 19.52 -22.77
CA GLY A 243 38.72 19.88 -24.16
C GLY A 243 39.90 20.46 -24.96
N VAL A 244 41.13 20.24 -24.52
CA VAL A 244 42.34 20.81 -25.15
C VAL A 244 42.81 19.92 -26.30
N PHE A 245 42.37 20.29 -27.50
CA PHE A 245 42.80 19.74 -28.79
C PHE A 245 44.20 20.26 -29.19
N GLN A 246 45.21 20.01 -28.37
CA GLN A 246 46.60 20.40 -28.67
C GLN A 246 47.58 19.25 -28.46
N GLN A 247 48.70 19.28 -29.19
CA GLN A 247 49.70 18.23 -29.12
C GLN A 247 50.52 18.31 -27.82
N TYR A 248 50.43 17.26 -27.00
CA TYR A 248 51.26 17.05 -25.81
C TYR A 248 52.74 16.87 -26.18
N THR A 249 53.65 17.39 -25.36
CA THR A 249 55.11 17.38 -25.64
C THR A 249 56.00 16.86 -24.52
N GLY A 250 55.45 16.26 -23.46
CA GLY A 250 56.23 15.62 -22.39
C GLY A 250 57.11 14.44 -22.82
N GLY A 251 56.99 13.98 -24.07
CA GLY A 251 57.86 12.98 -24.68
C GLY A 251 57.48 11.53 -24.33
N GLY A 252 58.00 10.58 -25.11
CA GLY A 252 57.63 9.16 -25.02
C GLY A 252 58.09 8.41 -23.76
N GLN A 253 58.62 9.11 -22.75
CA GLN A 253 58.90 8.54 -21.42
C GLN A 253 57.75 8.80 -20.43
N ASN A 254 56.82 9.71 -20.76
CA ASN A 254 55.62 10.00 -19.97
C ASN A 254 54.42 9.13 -20.39
N TYR A 255 54.57 8.28 -21.41
CA TYR A 255 53.53 7.36 -21.85
C TYR A 255 53.54 6.09 -21.00
N ILE A 256 52.38 5.70 -20.48
CA ILE A 256 52.22 4.47 -19.70
C ILE A 256 51.77 3.32 -20.62
N LYS A 257 50.65 3.51 -21.34
CA LYS A 257 49.88 2.41 -21.97
C LYS A 257 48.73 2.92 -22.84
N ASP A 258 48.40 2.22 -23.92
CA ASP A 258 47.14 2.39 -24.66
C ASP A 258 46.10 1.31 -24.37
N TYR A 259 44.84 1.66 -24.67
CA TYR A 259 43.70 0.79 -24.83
C TYR A 259 43.07 1.12 -26.20
N SER A 260 43.28 0.24 -27.17
CA SER A 260 42.71 0.37 -28.52
C SER A 260 41.25 -0.10 -28.51
N GLY A 261 40.30 0.83 -28.73
CA GLY A 261 38.87 0.54 -28.65
C GLY A 261 37.99 1.79 -28.48
N THR A 262 36.68 1.61 -28.66
CA THR A 262 35.67 2.67 -28.52
C THR A 262 35.23 2.80 -27.06
N TYR A 263 36.07 3.43 -26.23
CA TYR A 263 35.80 3.66 -24.81
C TYR A 263 35.17 5.04 -24.56
N SER A 264 34.33 5.17 -23.53
CA SER A 264 33.87 6.47 -23.04
C SER A 264 35.00 7.25 -22.33
N VAL A 265 34.78 8.54 -22.06
CA VAL A 265 35.73 9.35 -21.28
C VAL A 265 35.81 8.84 -19.84
N GLU A 266 34.68 8.42 -19.28
CA GLU A 266 34.54 7.87 -17.92
C GLU A 266 35.21 6.49 -17.80
N GLU A 267 35.10 5.63 -18.83
CA GLU A 267 35.83 4.35 -18.88
C GLU A 267 37.34 4.59 -18.95
N CYS A 268 37.78 5.54 -19.78
CA CYS A 268 39.19 5.94 -19.87
C CYS A 268 39.70 6.58 -18.57
N MET A 269 38.86 7.35 -17.87
CA MET A 269 39.14 7.92 -16.56
C MET A 269 39.32 6.82 -15.50
N GLN A 270 38.47 5.78 -15.50
CA GLN A 270 38.62 4.65 -14.57
C GLN A 270 39.93 3.89 -14.82
N PHE A 271 40.34 3.70 -16.09
CA PHE A 271 41.63 3.09 -16.40
C PHE A 271 42.83 3.88 -15.86
N CYS A 272 42.72 5.20 -15.72
CA CYS A 272 43.74 6.03 -15.08
C CYS A 272 43.67 5.93 -13.54
N ILE A 273 42.47 5.88 -12.96
CA ILE A 273 42.26 5.69 -11.51
C ILE A 273 42.78 4.31 -11.04
N ASP A 274 42.73 3.30 -11.91
CA ASP A 274 43.23 1.94 -11.67
C ASP A 274 44.77 1.80 -11.83
N ASP A 275 45.49 2.86 -12.20
CA ASP A 275 46.95 2.87 -12.38
C ASP A 275 47.63 3.88 -11.43
N ASP A 276 48.43 3.37 -10.49
CA ASP A 276 49.12 4.15 -9.43
C ASP A 276 50.06 5.27 -9.97
N THR A 277 50.35 5.31 -11.28
CA THR A 277 51.25 6.29 -11.91
C THR A 277 50.58 7.27 -12.87
N CYS A 278 49.28 7.10 -13.16
CA CYS A 278 48.57 7.91 -14.15
C CYS A 278 48.14 9.28 -13.60
N THR A 279 48.43 10.34 -14.36
CA THR A 279 48.03 11.73 -14.07
C THR A 279 47.30 12.41 -15.23
N LEU A 280 47.35 11.79 -16.41
CA LEU A 280 46.95 12.33 -17.70
C LEU A 280 46.29 11.21 -18.52
N ILE A 281 45.20 11.53 -19.21
CA ILE A 281 44.65 10.67 -20.27
C ILE A 281 44.61 11.41 -21.59
N ASN A 282 44.84 10.69 -22.68
CA ASN A 282 44.61 11.17 -24.05
C ASN A 282 43.51 10.32 -24.68
N HIS A 283 42.40 10.96 -25.07
CA HIS A 283 41.18 10.28 -25.51
C HIS A 283 40.78 10.66 -26.92
N SER A 284 40.29 9.66 -27.64
CA SER A 284 39.63 9.79 -28.93
C SER A 284 38.55 8.72 -29.06
N SER A 285 37.68 8.82 -30.06
CA SER A 285 36.60 7.84 -30.33
C SER A 285 37.07 6.42 -30.67
N TYR A 286 38.38 6.18 -30.73
CA TYR A 286 39.01 4.92 -31.13
C TYR A 286 40.16 4.45 -30.21
N PHE A 287 40.56 5.26 -29.21
CA PHE A 287 41.62 4.92 -28.28
C PHE A 287 41.50 5.69 -26.95
N CYS A 288 42.05 5.08 -25.90
CA CYS A 288 42.37 5.72 -24.63
C CYS A 288 43.85 5.46 -24.31
N GLU A 289 44.65 6.50 -24.10
CA GLU A 289 46.04 6.36 -23.65
C GLU A 289 46.20 6.94 -22.24
N LEU A 290 46.97 6.25 -21.40
CA LEU A 290 47.36 6.69 -20.07
C LEU A 290 48.77 7.29 -20.10
N TRP A 291 48.93 8.42 -19.42
CA TRP A 291 50.16 9.21 -19.38
C TRP A 291 50.45 9.70 -17.94
N THR A 292 51.71 10.06 -17.67
CA THR A 292 52.19 10.54 -16.36
C THR A 292 52.93 11.88 -16.47
N GLY A 293 53.08 12.59 -15.35
CA GLY A 293 53.70 13.92 -15.27
C GLY A 293 52.74 15.10 -15.50
N ASP A 294 53.31 16.27 -15.74
CA ASP A 294 52.57 17.53 -15.90
C ASP A 294 52.01 17.73 -17.32
N PHE A 295 50.96 18.56 -17.43
CA PHE A 295 50.34 18.90 -18.72
C PHE A 295 51.13 20.00 -19.46
N ILE A 296 51.74 19.65 -20.60
CA ILE A 296 52.58 20.55 -21.41
C ILE A 296 52.26 20.37 -22.90
N THR A 297 51.77 21.44 -23.53
CA THR A 297 51.46 21.48 -24.98
C THR A 297 52.41 22.40 -25.74
N ASN A 298 52.49 22.23 -27.06
CA ASN A 298 53.24 23.12 -27.96
C ASN A 298 52.36 24.17 -28.67
N GLY A 299 51.08 24.27 -28.33
CA GLY A 299 50.11 25.15 -28.99
C GLY A 299 49.68 24.72 -30.40
N LEU A 300 50.19 23.60 -30.94
CA LEU A 300 49.75 23.07 -32.23
C LEU A 300 48.46 22.26 -32.07
N SER A 301 47.50 22.47 -32.97
CA SER A 301 46.20 21.80 -32.96
C SER A 301 46.33 20.29 -33.21
N ALA A 302 45.61 19.48 -32.44
CA ALA A 302 45.53 18.02 -32.56
C ALA A 302 44.08 17.55 -32.79
N THR A 303 43.88 16.30 -33.21
CA THR A 303 42.54 15.72 -33.47
C THR A 303 42.05 14.79 -32.35
N TRP A 304 42.58 14.98 -31.14
CA TRP A 304 42.30 14.21 -29.92
C TRP A 304 42.43 15.15 -28.71
N SER A 305 41.80 14.81 -27.59
CA SER A 305 41.84 15.66 -26.37
C SER A 305 42.63 14.99 -25.27
N CYS A 306 43.60 15.71 -24.73
CA CYS A 306 44.18 15.37 -23.43
C CYS A 306 43.27 15.87 -22.29
N MET A 307 43.36 15.21 -21.13
CA MET A 307 42.74 15.60 -19.86
C MET A 307 43.72 15.31 -18.70
N ALA A 308 43.91 16.28 -17.80
CA ALA A 308 44.83 16.18 -16.67
C ALA A 308 44.09 16.20 -15.33
N PHE A 309 44.45 15.29 -14.42
CA PHE A 309 43.89 15.24 -13.07
C PHE A 309 44.51 16.33 -12.19
N ALA A 310 43.75 16.86 -11.23
CA ALA A 310 44.26 17.87 -10.29
C ALA A 310 45.43 17.31 -9.47
N SER A 311 46.48 18.11 -9.26
CA SER A 311 47.71 17.72 -8.54
C SER A 311 47.53 17.70 -7.01
N THR A 312 46.52 16.97 -6.56
CA THR A 312 46.31 16.56 -5.19
C THR A 312 46.17 15.04 -5.19
N THR A 313 47.07 14.34 -4.50
CA THR A 313 47.00 12.88 -4.32
C THR A 313 45.57 12.45 -4.01
N PRO A 314 44.99 11.47 -4.72
CA PRO A 314 43.61 11.09 -4.50
C PRO A 314 43.42 10.68 -3.05
N MET A 315 42.63 11.46 -2.30
CA MET A 315 42.17 11.01 -1.00
C MET A 315 41.40 9.72 -1.24
N ARG A 316 41.95 8.60 -0.76
CA ARG A 316 41.20 7.32 -0.72
C ARG A 316 39.83 7.64 -0.10
N PRO A 317 38.72 7.24 -0.74
CA PRO A 317 37.40 7.48 -0.16
C PRO A 317 37.41 6.89 1.24
N ILE A 318 37.04 7.71 2.24
CA ILE A 318 37.12 7.32 3.65
C ILE A 318 36.15 6.16 3.86
N SER A 319 36.70 4.94 3.87
CA SER A 319 35.94 3.70 4.00
C SER A 319 35.55 3.51 5.47
N TYR A 320 34.52 4.23 5.90
CA TYR A 320 33.84 3.97 7.15
C TYR A 320 33.38 2.51 7.17
N GLU A 321 33.94 1.71 8.07
CA GLU A 321 33.43 0.35 8.31
C GLU A 321 31.97 0.47 8.74
N TRP A 322 31.11 -0.46 8.28
CA TRP A 322 29.66 -0.40 8.56
C TRP A 322 29.34 -0.22 10.06
N LEU A 323 30.10 -0.86 10.95
CA LEU A 323 29.93 -0.77 12.40
C LEU A 323 30.41 0.55 13.02
N SER A 324 31.18 1.37 12.28
CA SER A 324 31.58 2.72 12.72
C SER A 324 30.48 3.77 12.51
N LEU A 325 29.43 3.44 11.74
CA LEU A 325 28.27 4.31 11.55
C LEU A 325 27.36 4.30 12.79
N PRO A 326 26.82 5.46 13.23
CA PRO A 326 25.72 5.55 14.18
C PRO A 326 24.54 4.67 13.78
N VAL A 327 23.78 4.20 14.77
CA VAL A 327 22.62 3.30 14.54
C VAL A 327 21.55 4.01 13.72
N GLU A 328 21.40 5.31 13.91
CA GLU A 328 20.49 6.21 13.22
C GLU A 328 20.79 6.23 11.71
N LEU A 329 22.07 6.39 11.33
CA LEU A 329 22.48 6.35 9.92
C LEU A 329 22.32 4.95 9.32
N ARG A 330 22.59 3.88 10.07
CA ARG A 330 22.36 2.51 9.60
C ARG A 330 20.87 2.23 9.37
N LEU A 331 20.00 2.67 10.27
CA LEU A 331 18.55 2.58 10.11
C LEU A 331 18.03 3.44 8.95
N GLN A 332 18.58 4.64 8.73
CA GLN A 332 18.26 5.46 7.55
C GLN A 332 18.70 4.78 6.25
N ILE A 333 19.89 4.18 6.19
CA ILE A 333 20.35 3.41 5.04
C ILE A 333 19.45 2.20 4.79
N PHE A 334 19.04 1.47 5.84
CA PHE A 334 18.08 0.38 5.72
C PHE A 334 16.71 0.86 5.19
N GLY A 335 16.21 1.99 5.69
CA GLY A 335 14.97 2.61 5.21
C GLY A 335 15.05 3.01 3.74
N TYR A 336 16.15 3.65 3.33
CA TYR A 336 16.41 4.03 1.93
C TYR A 336 16.50 2.80 1.01
N VAL A 337 17.20 1.75 1.42
CA VAL A 337 17.27 0.48 0.67
C VAL A 337 15.89 -0.20 0.60
N ALA A 338 15.08 -0.14 1.66
CA ALA A 338 13.71 -0.63 1.66
C ALA A 338 12.81 0.14 0.69
N GLU A 339 12.85 1.47 0.72
CA GLU A 339 12.02 2.34 -0.11
C GLU A 339 12.34 2.22 -1.60
N LYS A 340 13.63 2.22 -1.97
CA LYS A 340 14.08 2.19 -3.38
C LYS A 340 13.72 0.91 -4.12
N GLN A 341 13.49 -0.20 -3.40
CA GLN A 341 13.17 -1.52 -3.96
C GLN A 341 11.66 -1.82 -4.04
N LYS A 342 10.82 -0.80 -3.81
CA LYS A 342 9.34 -0.75 -4.01
C LYS A 342 8.64 -2.11 -4.17
N TYR A 343 8.25 -2.66 -3.03
CA TYR A 343 7.16 -3.65 -2.86
C TYR A 343 7.42 -5.10 -3.30
N ARG A 344 8.67 -5.57 -3.46
CA ARG A 344 8.94 -7.00 -3.71
C ARG A 344 9.86 -7.65 -2.67
N ALA A 345 9.26 -8.55 -1.87
CA ALA A 345 9.96 -9.38 -0.89
C ALA A 345 11.11 -10.23 -1.49
N THR A 346 10.99 -10.64 -2.76
CA THR A 346 12.06 -11.35 -3.48
C THR A 346 13.37 -10.58 -3.55
N ASP A 347 13.28 -9.24 -3.55
CA ASP A 347 14.40 -8.37 -3.85
C ASP A 347 15.13 -8.01 -2.53
N PHE A 348 14.42 -8.10 -1.40
CA PHE A 348 15.00 -8.03 -0.04
C PHE A 348 15.76 -9.28 0.41
N ASN A 349 15.48 -10.44 -0.19
CA ASN A 349 16.14 -11.70 0.18
C ASN A 349 17.68 -11.66 0.09
N ARG A 350 18.25 -10.81 -0.77
CA ARG A 350 19.71 -10.63 -0.89
C ARG A 350 20.30 -9.82 0.25
N TYR A 351 19.60 -8.78 0.71
CA TYR A 351 20.04 -7.93 1.81
C TYR A 351 20.02 -8.66 3.15
N ALA A 352 19.05 -9.57 3.35
CA ALA A 352 19.00 -10.43 4.53
C ALA A 352 20.22 -11.36 4.69
N CYS A 353 21.05 -11.55 3.65
CA CYS A 353 22.26 -12.37 3.68
C CYS A 353 23.56 -11.58 3.95
N VAL A 354 23.51 -10.26 4.13
CA VAL A 354 24.71 -9.40 4.23
C VAL A 354 25.39 -9.52 5.59
N SER A 355 24.62 -9.52 6.68
CA SER A 355 25.09 -9.68 8.07
C SER A 355 23.90 -9.96 8.99
N SER A 356 24.13 -10.29 10.26
CA SER A 356 23.06 -10.53 11.25
C SER A 356 22.18 -9.29 11.54
N GLU A 357 22.75 -8.08 11.45
CA GLU A 357 22.00 -6.83 11.61
C GLU A 357 21.06 -6.60 10.41
N TRP A 358 21.60 -6.71 9.20
CA TRP A 358 20.84 -6.63 7.95
C TRP A 358 19.77 -7.72 7.90
N GLN A 359 20.10 -8.95 8.33
CA GLN A 359 19.15 -10.05 8.48
C GLN A 359 18.01 -9.67 9.42
N ASN A 360 18.30 -9.13 10.59
CA ASN A 360 17.27 -8.76 11.56
C ASN A 360 16.32 -7.67 11.04
N TYR A 361 16.80 -6.73 10.23
CA TYR A 361 15.97 -5.71 9.59
C TYR A 361 15.15 -6.29 8.43
N PHE A 362 15.80 -6.88 7.43
CA PHE A 362 15.14 -7.30 6.20
C PHE A 362 14.27 -8.56 6.37
N GLU A 363 14.56 -9.46 7.31
CA GLU A 363 13.66 -10.59 7.62
C GLU A 363 12.35 -10.12 8.26
N ARG A 364 12.32 -9.00 8.99
CA ARG A 364 11.05 -8.41 9.48
C ARG A 364 10.16 -7.92 8.33
N ILE A 365 10.75 -7.60 7.17
CA ILE A 365 10.02 -7.20 5.96
C ILE A 365 9.58 -8.44 5.17
N THR A 366 10.48 -9.40 4.91
CA THR A 366 10.17 -10.58 4.08
C THR A 366 9.28 -11.60 4.79
N PHE A 367 9.45 -11.84 6.10
CA PHE A 367 8.60 -12.77 6.84
C PHE A 367 7.23 -12.17 7.23
N ARG A 368 7.02 -10.85 7.13
CA ARG A 368 5.73 -10.18 7.44
C ARG A 368 4.54 -10.83 6.72
N ARG A 369 4.77 -11.30 5.50
CA ARG A 369 3.79 -11.84 4.56
C ARG A 369 4.33 -13.12 3.92
N LEU A 370 3.73 -14.26 4.24
CA LEU A 370 4.12 -15.55 3.65
C LEU A 370 2.97 -16.10 2.81
N LEU A 371 3.19 -16.24 1.50
CA LEU A 371 2.34 -16.99 0.58
C LEU A 371 3.07 -18.30 0.29
N ILE A 372 2.56 -19.42 0.81
CA ILE A 372 3.27 -20.71 0.79
C ILE A 372 2.42 -21.84 0.22
N ASP A 373 3.09 -22.77 -0.44
CA ASP A 373 2.48 -24.00 -0.95
C ASP A 373 2.62 -25.16 0.05
N ASN A 374 1.81 -26.21 -0.11
CA ASN A 374 1.95 -27.44 0.67
C ASN A 374 3.25 -28.25 0.39
N SER A 375 4.09 -27.80 -0.54
CA SER A 375 5.49 -28.24 -0.72
C SER A 375 6.50 -27.47 0.12
N GLN A 376 6.08 -26.36 0.74
CA GLN A 376 6.91 -25.39 1.46
C GLN A 376 6.70 -25.41 2.99
N LEU A 377 5.77 -26.22 3.49
CA LEU A 377 5.50 -26.41 4.93
C LEU A 377 6.73 -26.95 5.69
N ASP A 378 7.42 -27.93 5.11
CA ASP A 378 8.61 -28.54 5.70
C ASP A 378 9.83 -27.58 5.71
N PRO A 379 10.11 -26.82 4.63
CA PRO A 379 11.00 -25.66 4.67
C PRO A 379 10.60 -24.54 5.66
N LEU A 380 9.31 -24.18 5.76
CA LEU A 380 8.83 -23.20 6.75
C LEU A 380 9.12 -23.68 8.17
N SER A 381 8.84 -24.95 8.46
CA SER A 381 9.06 -25.55 9.79
C SER A 381 10.52 -25.38 10.23
N LYS A 382 11.47 -25.71 9.33
CA LYS A 382 12.92 -25.60 9.56
C LYS A 382 13.43 -24.15 9.57
N ALA A 383 12.74 -23.25 8.85
CA ALA A 383 13.02 -21.82 8.87
C ALA A 383 12.55 -21.11 10.16
N THR A 384 11.73 -21.77 10.99
CA THR A 384 11.07 -21.23 12.19
C THR A 384 11.34 -22.04 13.46
N GLU A 385 12.40 -22.86 13.48
CA GLU A 385 12.73 -23.78 14.57
C GLU A 385 14.00 -23.40 15.33
N GLY A 386 14.07 -23.78 16.62
CA GLY A 386 15.18 -23.45 17.51
C GLY A 386 15.37 -21.93 17.65
N GLU A 387 16.62 -21.47 17.54
CA GLU A 387 16.99 -20.04 17.57
C GLU A 387 16.25 -19.20 16.52
N LYS A 388 15.76 -19.82 15.43
CA LYS A 388 15.02 -19.14 14.36
C LYS A 388 13.53 -18.94 14.67
N ALA A 389 13.03 -19.45 15.80
CA ALA A 389 11.64 -19.28 16.22
C ALA A 389 11.22 -17.80 16.36
N VAL A 390 12.17 -16.88 16.61
CA VAL A 390 11.92 -15.43 16.61
C VAL A 390 11.26 -14.93 15.32
N ARG A 391 11.51 -15.58 14.17
CA ARG A 391 10.90 -15.24 12.88
C ARG A 391 9.39 -15.44 12.85
N LEU A 392 8.85 -16.36 13.65
CA LEU A 392 7.40 -16.53 13.80
C LEU A 392 6.78 -15.19 14.23
N SER A 393 7.42 -14.49 15.16
CA SER A 393 6.96 -13.17 15.63
C SER A 393 6.93 -12.08 14.55
N TYR A 394 7.66 -12.24 13.44
CA TYR A 394 7.68 -11.28 12.34
C TYR A 394 6.46 -11.45 11.42
N ILE A 395 5.92 -12.66 11.31
CA ILE A 395 4.77 -12.97 10.45
C ILE A 395 3.54 -12.21 10.94
N ARG A 396 2.77 -11.66 10.00
CA ARG A 396 1.48 -10.98 10.24
C ARG A 396 0.36 -11.54 9.37
N TYR A 397 0.71 -11.95 8.15
CA TYR A 397 -0.17 -12.63 7.21
C TYR A 397 0.52 -13.91 6.71
N LEU A 398 -0.17 -15.04 6.82
CA LEU A 398 0.22 -16.30 6.19
C LEU A 398 -0.95 -16.85 5.39
N CYS A 399 -0.74 -17.09 4.10
CA CYS A 399 -1.68 -17.79 3.24
C CYS A 399 -1.09 -19.15 2.85
N LEU A 400 -1.80 -20.22 3.22
CA LEU A 400 -1.50 -21.58 2.77
C LEU A 400 -2.31 -21.88 1.50
N ARG A 401 -1.60 -22.11 0.41
CA ARG A 401 -2.12 -22.61 -0.85
C ARG A 401 -1.93 -24.12 -0.91
N ILE A 402 -3.01 -24.86 -0.91
CA ILE A 402 -2.98 -26.32 -0.97
C ILE A 402 -3.08 -26.73 -2.44
N GLU A 403 -1.94 -27.05 -3.05
CA GLU A 403 -1.88 -27.65 -4.39
C GLU A 403 -2.49 -29.06 -4.35
N LEU A 404 -3.57 -29.22 -5.10
CA LEU A 404 -4.36 -30.45 -5.23
C LEU A 404 -3.95 -31.24 -6.49
N GLN A 405 -4.55 -32.42 -6.68
CA GLN A 405 -4.34 -33.25 -7.85
C GLN A 405 -4.58 -32.48 -9.16
N ASP A 406 -3.61 -32.54 -10.07
CA ASP A 406 -3.62 -31.94 -11.40
C ASP A 406 -4.49 -32.73 -12.40
N TYR A 407 -4.98 -32.06 -13.44
CA TYR A 407 -5.81 -32.66 -14.50
C TYR A 407 -5.69 -31.90 -15.84
N ASP A 408 -6.01 -32.59 -16.94
CA ASP A 408 -5.95 -32.08 -18.32
C ASP A 408 -7.33 -32.16 -19.03
N TYR A 409 -7.39 -31.93 -20.33
CA TYR A 409 -8.51 -32.31 -21.19
C TYR A 409 -8.46 -33.83 -21.47
N PRO A 410 -9.59 -34.57 -21.43
CA PRO A 410 -10.98 -34.10 -21.29
C PRO A 410 -11.50 -34.05 -19.84
N GLU A 411 -10.66 -34.28 -18.82
CA GLU A 411 -11.10 -34.25 -17.41
C GLU A 411 -11.63 -32.88 -16.97
N CYS A 412 -11.18 -31.80 -17.62
CA CYS A 412 -11.73 -30.46 -17.42
C CYS A 412 -13.23 -30.33 -17.75
N ASP A 413 -13.84 -31.33 -18.41
CA ASP A 413 -15.27 -31.42 -18.72
C ASP A 413 -16.01 -32.52 -17.95
N THR A 414 -15.38 -33.19 -16.99
CA THR A 414 -16.01 -34.22 -16.14
C THR A 414 -16.00 -33.83 -14.67
N PRO A 415 -17.03 -34.21 -13.86
CA PRO A 415 -17.00 -34.02 -12.42
C PRO A 415 -15.80 -34.73 -11.76
N GLU A 416 -15.39 -34.26 -10.59
CA GLU A 416 -14.22 -34.76 -9.86
C GLU A 416 -14.41 -36.25 -9.44
N PRO A 417 -13.51 -37.17 -9.85
CA PRO A 417 -13.62 -38.59 -9.50
C PRO A 417 -13.53 -38.83 -7.98
N HIS A 418 -14.18 -39.88 -7.50
CA HIS A 418 -14.20 -40.25 -6.09
C HIS A 418 -12.79 -40.41 -5.49
N ASP A 419 -11.88 -41.06 -6.21
CA ASP A 419 -10.54 -41.34 -5.69
C ASP A 419 -9.66 -40.07 -5.71
N THR A 420 -9.87 -39.19 -6.70
CA THR A 420 -9.31 -37.82 -6.74
C THR A 420 -9.79 -36.99 -5.55
N ARG A 421 -11.09 -37.06 -5.20
CA ARG A 421 -11.66 -36.39 -4.01
C ARG A 421 -11.01 -36.89 -2.72
N ASN A 422 -10.85 -38.21 -2.58
CA ASN A 422 -10.23 -38.81 -1.39
C ASN A 422 -8.76 -38.39 -1.25
N TRP A 423 -8.00 -38.40 -2.35
CA TRP A 423 -6.61 -37.90 -2.36
C TRP A 423 -6.54 -36.41 -2.03
N ASN A 424 -7.42 -35.58 -2.60
CA ASN A 424 -7.49 -34.16 -2.33
C ASN A 424 -7.86 -33.84 -0.87
N ASN A 425 -8.79 -34.60 -0.27
CA ASN A 425 -9.14 -34.49 1.15
C ASN A 425 -7.97 -34.90 2.06
N GLN A 426 -7.24 -35.98 1.72
CA GLN A 426 -6.01 -36.37 2.43
C GLN A 426 -4.91 -35.30 2.32
N ARG A 427 -4.67 -34.77 1.11
CA ARG A 427 -3.68 -33.70 0.89
C ARG A 427 -4.04 -32.43 1.65
N PHE A 428 -5.32 -32.04 1.67
CA PHE A 428 -5.86 -30.94 2.47
C PHE A 428 -5.64 -31.16 3.97
N THR A 429 -6.07 -32.31 4.49
CA THR A 429 -5.97 -32.68 5.90
C THR A 429 -4.52 -32.65 6.40
N ASN A 430 -3.60 -33.29 5.66
CA ASN A 430 -2.19 -33.34 6.03
C ASN A 430 -1.54 -31.94 5.99
N SER A 431 -1.86 -31.13 4.98
CA SER A 431 -1.34 -29.76 4.86
C SER A 431 -1.74 -28.87 6.05
N LEU A 432 -2.97 -29.03 6.55
CA LEU A 432 -3.43 -28.33 7.76
C LEU A 432 -2.77 -28.88 9.03
N ILE A 433 -2.64 -30.20 9.18
CA ILE A 433 -1.95 -30.81 10.33
C ILE A 433 -0.49 -30.34 10.39
N GLU A 434 0.24 -30.36 9.27
CA GLU A 434 1.60 -29.86 9.17
C GLU A 434 1.69 -28.36 9.55
N LEU A 435 0.86 -27.50 8.97
CA LEU A 435 0.85 -26.07 9.29
C LEU A 435 0.51 -25.81 10.77
N PHE A 436 -0.48 -26.51 11.33
CA PHE A 436 -0.90 -26.30 12.71
C PHE A 436 0.14 -26.82 13.70
N ASN A 437 0.89 -27.87 13.38
CA ASN A 437 2.08 -28.27 14.17
C ASN A 437 3.21 -27.22 14.11
N VAL A 438 3.37 -26.49 12.99
CA VAL A 438 4.31 -25.34 12.91
C VAL A 438 3.82 -24.16 13.76
N LEU A 439 2.59 -23.70 13.51
CA LEU A 439 2.06 -22.46 14.08
C LEU A 439 1.80 -22.55 15.59
N ARG A 440 1.47 -23.72 16.13
CA ARG A 440 1.27 -23.89 17.58
C ARG A 440 2.54 -23.80 18.43
N ARG A 441 3.71 -23.70 17.80
CA ARG A 441 4.99 -23.37 18.46
C ARG A 441 5.14 -21.86 18.75
N TRP A 442 4.22 -21.03 18.24
CA TRP A 442 4.26 -19.58 18.37
C TRP A 442 3.30 -19.13 19.47
N GLU A 443 3.86 -18.59 20.55
CA GLU A 443 3.08 -18.02 21.66
C GLU A 443 2.50 -16.62 21.28
N PRO A 444 1.23 -16.33 21.62
CA PRO A 444 0.66 -14.99 21.53
C PRO A 444 1.46 -14.00 22.39
N SER A 445 1.88 -12.88 21.80
CA SER A 445 2.60 -11.84 22.54
C SER A 445 1.61 -10.91 23.26
N ASN A 446 1.80 -10.66 24.55
CA ASN A 446 0.88 -9.85 25.37
C ASN A 446 0.60 -8.45 24.79
N ASN A 447 1.59 -7.81 24.13
CA ASN A 447 1.44 -6.49 23.48
C ASN A 447 0.87 -6.57 22.04
N ARG A 448 0.01 -7.55 21.71
CA ARG A 448 -0.56 -7.70 20.36
C ARG A 448 -2.09 -7.83 20.38
N ASP A 449 -2.77 -6.70 20.25
CA ASP A 449 -4.20 -6.62 19.89
C ASP A 449 -4.53 -7.25 18.52
N THR A 450 -3.51 -7.62 17.73
CA THR A 450 -3.62 -8.35 16.46
C THR A 450 -2.66 -9.54 16.42
N GLY A 451 -3.23 -10.74 16.51
CA GLY A 451 -2.52 -12.01 16.25
C GLY A 451 -2.31 -12.27 14.76
N LEU A 452 -2.01 -13.52 14.39
CA LEU A 452 -1.80 -13.92 13.00
C LEU A 452 -3.11 -13.82 12.19
N ILE A 453 -3.02 -13.26 10.98
CA ILE A 453 -4.00 -13.47 9.91
C ILE A 453 -3.59 -14.74 9.16
N LEU A 454 -4.42 -15.78 9.28
CA LEU A 454 -4.31 -17.01 8.49
C LEU A 454 -5.31 -16.94 7.34
N GLU A 455 -4.85 -17.21 6.13
CA GLU A 455 -5.69 -17.46 4.96
C GLU A 455 -5.48 -18.90 4.47
N ILE A 456 -6.56 -19.56 4.05
CA ILE A 456 -6.52 -20.93 3.52
C ILE A 456 -7.16 -20.91 2.13
N THR A 457 -6.45 -21.46 1.14
CA THR A 457 -6.96 -21.67 -0.21
C THR A 457 -6.46 -22.99 -0.79
N ALA A 458 -7.13 -23.53 -1.80
CA ALA A 458 -6.71 -24.73 -2.50
C ALA A 458 -7.07 -24.65 -4.00
N TYR A 459 -6.19 -25.18 -4.85
CA TYR A 459 -6.36 -25.20 -6.30
C TYR A 459 -5.77 -26.50 -6.88
N SER A 460 -6.40 -27.04 -7.92
CA SER A 460 -5.76 -28.00 -8.82
C SER A 460 -4.94 -27.21 -9.84
N PRO A 461 -3.70 -27.60 -10.19
CA PRO A 461 -2.95 -26.89 -11.24
C PRO A 461 -3.69 -26.86 -12.60
N GLY A 462 -4.57 -27.83 -12.86
CA GLY A 462 -5.51 -27.86 -13.96
C GLY A 462 -6.46 -26.64 -14.02
N ASP A 463 -6.87 -26.09 -12.87
CA ASP A 463 -7.70 -24.87 -12.80
C ASP A 463 -6.99 -23.72 -13.55
N ASN A 464 -5.74 -23.45 -13.16
CA ASN A 464 -4.91 -22.38 -13.70
C ASN A 464 -4.39 -22.66 -15.13
N LYS A 465 -4.29 -23.93 -15.53
CA LYS A 465 -3.87 -24.33 -16.89
C LYS A 465 -5.01 -24.29 -17.91
N ARG A 466 -6.26 -24.53 -17.49
CA ARG A 466 -7.41 -24.67 -18.39
C ARG A 466 -8.36 -23.48 -18.37
N PHE A 467 -8.56 -22.81 -17.24
CA PHE A 467 -9.63 -21.81 -17.12
C PHE A 467 -9.06 -20.38 -17.10
N GLU A 468 -9.41 -19.59 -18.14
CA GLU A 468 -8.99 -18.19 -18.32
C GLU A 468 -9.27 -17.32 -17.08
N VAL A 469 -10.43 -17.53 -16.46
CA VAL A 469 -10.89 -16.83 -15.24
C VAL A 469 -10.06 -17.22 -14.01
N ALA A 470 -9.88 -18.52 -13.76
CA ALA A 470 -9.09 -19.00 -12.61
C ALA A 470 -7.61 -18.58 -12.72
N SER A 471 -7.04 -18.72 -13.92
CA SER A 471 -5.73 -18.20 -14.29
C SER A 471 -5.55 -16.70 -14.01
N MET A 472 -6.59 -15.88 -14.25
CA MET A 472 -6.56 -14.46 -13.92
C MET A 472 -6.64 -14.22 -12.41
N GLU A 473 -7.63 -14.80 -11.73
CA GLU A 473 -7.81 -14.64 -10.28
C GLU A 473 -6.61 -15.13 -9.46
N TYR A 474 -6.03 -16.28 -9.82
CA TYR A 474 -4.85 -16.82 -9.16
C TYR A 474 -3.65 -15.89 -9.36
N ALA A 475 -3.44 -15.36 -10.57
CA ALA A 475 -2.38 -14.39 -10.81
C ALA A 475 -2.61 -13.05 -10.09
N LEU A 476 -3.87 -12.64 -9.90
CA LEU A 476 -4.20 -11.49 -9.04
C LEU A 476 -3.86 -11.80 -7.58
N HIS A 477 -4.29 -12.95 -7.06
CA HIS A 477 -3.99 -13.42 -5.71
C HIS A 477 -2.47 -13.58 -5.44
N GLU A 478 -1.66 -13.95 -6.45
CA GLU A 478 -0.20 -13.98 -6.36
C GLU A 478 0.48 -12.59 -6.33
N ASN A 479 -0.19 -11.52 -6.77
CA ASN A 479 0.42 -10.19 -6.90
C ASN A 479 -0.25 -9.12 -6.02
N PHE A 480 -1.40 -9.43 -5.42
CA PHE A 480 -2.15 -8.59 -4.49
C PHE A 480 -2.71 -9.48 -3.36
N GLN A 481 -2.26 -9.27 -2.12
CA GLN A 481 -2.73 -10.02 -0.93
C GLN A 481 -3.37 -9.13 0.14
N LEU A 482 -2.93 -7.87 0.24
CA LEU A 482 -3.30 -6.88 1.25
C LEU A 482 -3.44 -5.47 0.64
N GLU A 483 -4.04 -4.53 1.38
CA GLU A 483 -4.45 -3.20 0.88
C GLU A 483 -3.29 -2.38 0.27
N GLU A 484 -2.08 -2.39 0.87
CA GLU A 484 -0.93 -1.63 0.35
C GLU A 484 -0.41 -2.15 -1.02
N ASP A 485 -0.82 -3.37 -1.42
CA ASP A 485 -0.49 -3.92 -2.75
C ASP A 485 -1.39 -3.29 -3.82
N VAL A 486 -2.61 -2.89 -3.45
CA VAL A 486 -3.58 -2.23 -4.34
C VAL A 486 -3.12 -0.82 -4.73
N THR A 487 -2.33 -0.18 -3.86
CA THR A 487 -1.64 1.10 -4.11
C THR A 487 -0.33 0.97 -4.91
N SER A 488 -0.04 -0.20 -5.47
CA SER A 488 1.15 -0.45 -6.31
C SER A 488 1.16 0.40 -7.60
N PRO A 489 2.35 0.80 -8.12
CA PRO A 489 2.47 1.56 -9.37
C PRO A 489 1.85 0.88 -10.60
N LEU A 490 1.70 -0.44 -10.58
CA LEU A 490 0.87 -1.18 -11.53
C LEU A 490 -0.49 -1.44 -10.88
N SER A 491 -1.48 -0.62 -11.25
CA SER A 491 -2.87 -0.85 -10.84
C SER A 491 -3.34 -2.25 -11.24
N VAL A 492 -4.26 -2.82 -10.46
CA VAL A 492 -4.88 -4.13 -10.74
C VAL A 492 -5.42 -4.22 -12.18
N ARG A 493 -5.89 -3.10 -12.74
CA ARG A 493 -6.32 -3.01 -14.13
C ARG A 493 -5.15 -3.13 -15.11
N GLY A 494 -4.09 -2.34 -14.93
CA GLY A 494 -2.88 -2.44 -15.75
C GLY A 494 -2.21 -3.82 -15.65
N PHE A 495 -2.25 -4.47 -14.49
CA PHE A 495 -1.81 -5.85 -14.33
C PHE A 495 -2.68 -6.84 -15.14
N ARG A 496 -4.02 -6.72 -15.07
CA ARG A 496 -4.96 -7.55 -15.85
C ARG A 496 -4.70 -7.40 -17.35
N ASP A 497 -4.67 -6.17 -17.84
CA ASP A 497 -4.46 -5.87 -19.26
C ASP A 497 -3.07 -6.38 -19.73
N ALA A 498 -2.01 -6.23 -18.91
CA ALA A 498 -0.67 -6.76 -19.20
C ALA A 498 -0.57 -8.30 -19.14
N LYS A 499 -1.37 -8.96 -18.29
CA LYS A 499 -1.47 -10.43 -18.25
C LYS A 499 -2.24 -10.95 -19.47
N GLU A 500 -3.38 -10.36 -19.82
CA GLU A 500 -4.11 -10.73 -21.04
C GLU A 500 -3.24 -10.54 -22.29
N ALA A 501 -2.50 -9.44 -22.37
CA ALA A 501 -1.56 -9.19 -23.47
C ALA A 501 -0.35 -10.16 -23.46
N ARG A 502 -0.11 -10.92 -22.39
CA ARG A 502 0.87 -12.02 -22.35
C ARG A 502 0.21 -13.33 -22.77
N ASP A 503 -0.92 -13.70 -22.17
CA ASP A 503 -1.67 -14.91 -22.47
C ASP A 503 -2.04 -15.01 -23.96
N ARG A 504 -2.49 -13.90 -24.58
CA ARG A 504 -2.77 -13.82 -26.03
C ARG A 504 -1.55 -14.00 -26.94
N ARG A 505 -0.32 -13.97 -26.39
CA ARG A 505 0.95 -14.20 -27.10
C ARG A 505 1.60 -15.55 -26.77
N GLU A 506 1.01 -16.37 -25.90
CA GLU A 506 1.53 -17.71 -25.59
C GLU A 506 1.04 -18.74 -26.63
N PRO A 507 1.93 -19.33 -27.45
CA PRO A 507 1.52 -20.20 -28.55
C PRO A 507 0.82 -21.48 -28.07
N GLY A 508 -0.31 -21.82 -28.70
CA GLY A 508 -1.07 -23.05 -28.41
C GLY A 508 -1.94 -23.01 -27.14
N LYS A 509 -2.04 -21.86 -26.46
CA LYS A 509 -2.81 -21.70 -25.22
C LYS A 509 -4.33 -21.59 -25.46
N ASN A 510 -4.94 -22.72 -25.80
CA ASN A 510 -6.39 -22.83 -25.95
C ASN A 510 -7.06 -22.85 -24.56
N TRP A 511 -7.41 -21.68 -24.04
CA TRP A 511 -8.20 -21.57 -22.81
C TRP A 511 -9.56 -22.27 -22.96
N HIS A 512 -9.87 -23.14 -22.00
CA HIS A 512 -11.20 -23.74 -21.89
C HIS A 512 -12.20 -22.71 -21.38
N ARG A 513 -13.36 -22.66 -22.03
CA ARG A 513 -14.47 -21.80 -21.63
C ARG A 513 -15.62 -22.70 -21.18
N PRO A 514 -15.94 -22.76 -19.88
CA PRO A 514 -16.93 -23.68 -19.32
C PRO A 514 -18.35 -23.31 -19.80
N THR A 515 -18.77 -23.95 -20.90
CA THR A 515 -20.10 -23.81 -21.50
C THR A 515 -21.13 -24.78 -20.92
N ILE A 516 -20.68 -25.92 -20.36
CA ILE A 516 -21.53 -26.96 -19.77
C ILE A 516 -21.39 -26.99 -18.23
N ALA A 517 -22.36 -27.61 -17.55
CA ALA A 517 -22.40 -27.65 -16.09
C ALA A 517 -21.23 -28.43 -15.47
N GLN A 518 -20.77 -29.48 -16.13
CA GLN A 518 -19.70 -30.37 -15.67
C GLN A 518 -18.35 -29.66 -15.56
N SER A 519 -18.00 -28.81 -16.53
CA SER A 519 -16.75 -28.03 -16.49
C SER A 519 -16.76 -27.00 -15.35
N TRP A 520 -17.93 -26.41 -15.04
CA TRP A 520 -18.11 -25.60 -13.83
C TRP A 520 -18.00 -26.44 -12.56
N GLN A 521 -18.57 -27.66 -12.52
CA GLN A 521 -18.42 -28.59 -11.40
C GLN A 521 -16.98 -29.08 -11.21
N ARG A 522 -16.15 -29.12 -12.26
CA ARG A 522 -14.72 -29.42 -12.12
C ARG A 522 -13.95 -28.26 -11.50
N LEU A 523 -14.13 -27.04 -12.01
CA LEU A 523 -13.46 -25.84 -11.50
C LEU A 523 -13.93 -25.44 -10.08
N GLN A 524 -15.21 -25.66 -9.77
CA GLN A 524 -15.73 -25.56 -8.40
C GLN A 524 -15.35 -26.77 -7.55
N GLY A 525 -15.08 -27.93 -8.16
CA GLY A 525 -14.71 -29.17 -7.51
C GLY A 525 -15.71 -29.64 -6.44
N THR A 526 -15.24 -30.53 -5.57
CA THR A 526 -15.92 -30.86 -4.31
C THR A 526 -15.36 -29.99 -3.19
N PRO A 527 -16.19 -29.49 -2.25
CA PRO A 527 -15.71 -28.88 -1.01
C PRO A 527 -14.82 -29.84 -0.22
N LEU A 528 -13.68 -29.34 0.25
CA LEU A 528 -12.67 -30.19 0.90
C LEU A 528 -13.10 -30.60 2.31
N GLU A 529 -12.86 -31.87 2.63
CA GLU A 529 -13.23 -32.49 3.89
C GLU A 529 -11.98 -32.92 4.66
N LEU A 530 -12.05 -32.84 5.99
CA LEU A 530 -11.06 -33.51 6.86
C LEU A 530 -11.26 -35.02 6.77
N SER A 531 -10.18 -35.74 6.48
CA SER A 531 -10.15 -37.20 6.31
C SER A 531 -9.34 -37.91 7.41
N THR A 532 -9.45 -37.40 8.64
CA THR A 532 -8.77 -37.93 9.83
C THR A 532 -9.72 -38.06 11.02
N GLU A 533 -9.46 -39.07 11.86
CA GLU A 533 -10.05 -39.22 13.19
C GLU A 533 -9.15 -38.57 14.28
N GLU A 534 -7.92 -38.16 13.93
CA GLU A 534 -7.03 -37.48 14.86
C GLU A 534 -7.51 -36.05 15.17
N TYR A 535 -7.36 -35.65 16.43
CA TYR A 535 -7.69 -34.29 16.86
C TYR A 535 -6.69 -33.29 16.28
N LEU A 536 -7.19 -32.38 15.43
CA LEU A 536 -6.47 -31.16 15.08
C LEU A 536 -6.06 -30.44 16.37
N LYS A 537 -4.78 -30.05 16.44
CA LYS A 537 -4.20 -29.44 17.63
C LYS A 537 -4.46 -27.94 17.63
N GLU A 538 -4.75 -27.39 18.80
CA GLU A 538 -4.93 -25.96 19.03
C GLU A 538 -3.71 -25.13 18.57
N VAL A 539 -4.02 -23.97 17.96
CA VAL A 539 -3.09 -22.99 17.39
C VAL A 539 -3.41 -21.58 17.95
N PRO A 540 -2.99 -21.25 19.19
CA PRO A 540 -3.46 -20.05 19.89
C PRO A 540 -3.14 -18.69 19.24
N ILE A 541 -2.22 -18.64 18.28
CA ILE A 541 -1.76 -17.40 17.63
C ILE A 541 -2.71 -16.87 16.54
N VAL A 542 -3.56 -17.71 15.95
CA VAL A 542 -4.44 -17.30 14.85
C VAL A 542 -5.62 -16.51 15.41
N HIS A 543 -5.61 -15.20 15.19
CA HIS A 543 -6.67 -14.28 15.62
C HIS A 543 -7.69 -14.02 14.48
N THR A 544 -7.22 -14.04 13.23
CA THR A 544 -8.07 -13.79 12.06
C THR A 544 -7.98 -14.97 11.10
N LEU A 545 -9.13 -15.53 10.71
CA LEU A 545 -9.24 -16.46 9.59
C LEU A 545 -9.85 -15.74 8.38
N TRP A 546 -9.22 -15.89 7.21
CA TRP A 546 -9.74 -15.49 5.91
C TRP A 546 -9.94 -16.72 5.01
N ILE A 547 -11.13 -16.79 4.40
CA ILE A 547 -11.42 -17.63 3.24
C ILE A 547 -11.90 -16.67 2.15
N ARG A 548 -11.13 -16.55 1.06
CA ARG A 548 -11.43 -15.63 -0.05
C ARG A 548 -12.11 -16.33 -1.23
N HIS A 549 -12.83 -15.58 -2.04
CA HIS A 549 -13.60 -16.10 -3.17
C HIS A 549 -12.76 -16.81 -4.24
N GLN A 550 -11.44 -16.57 -4.32
CA GLN A 550 -10.53 -17.31 -5.20
C GLN A 550 -10.47 -18.81 -4.85
N PHE A 551 -10.78 -19.21 -3.61
CA PHE A 551 -10.88 -20.60 -3.19
C PHE A 551 -12.19 -21.23 -3.71
N THR A 552 -12.25 -21.53 -5.01
CA THR A 552 -13.42 -22.08 -5.73
C THR A 552 -14.12 -23.24 -5.01
N ARG A 553 -13.32 -24.14 -4.44
CA ARG A 553 -13.75 -25.38 -3.79
C ARG A 553 -14.32 -25.15 -2.39
N GLY A 554 -13.72 -24.23 -1.64
CA GLY A 554 -14.01 -24.03 -0.22
C GLY A 554 -13.76 -25.28 0.63
N ILE A 555 -14.28 -25.23 1.85
CA ILE A 555 -14.18 -26.28 2.87
C ILE A 555 -15.60 -26.74 3.21
N ARG A 556 -15.84 -28.05 3.33
CA ARG A 556 -17.14 -28.57 3.74
C ARG A 556 -17.48 -28.08 5.15
N ARG A 557 -18.73 -27.66 5.35
CA ARG A 557 -19.26 -27.04 6.57
C ARG A 557 -18.83 -27.74 7.86
N SER A 558 -18.99 -29.07 7.94
CA SER A 558 -18.61 -29.87 9.11
C SER A 558 -17.12 -29.74 9.43
N SER A 559 -16.26 -29.83 8.42
CA SER A 559 -14.81 -29.69 8.56
C SER A 559 -14.39 -28.25 8.86
N LEU A 560 -15.09 -27.24 8.34
CA LEU A 560 -14.84 -25.83 8.68
C LEU A 560 -15.17 -25.53 10.14
N ILE A 561 -16.31 -26.02 10.66
CA ILE A 561 -16.64 -25.95 12.08
C ILE A 561 -15.60 -26.70 12.92
N GLN A 562 -15.22 -27.91 12.53
CA GLN A 562 -14.20 -28.71 13.23
C GLN A 562 -12.82 -28.00 13.29
N ILE A 563 -12.40 -27.30 12.23
CA ILE A 563 -11.18 -26.48 12.22
C ILE A 563 -11.31 -25.32 13.22
N LEU A 564 -12.46 -24.65 13.26
CA LEU A 564 -12.70 -23.52 14.17
C LEU A 564 -12.73 -23.96 15.63
N ASP A 565 -13.52 -24.98 15.98
CA ASP A 565 -13.68 -25.49 17.35
C ASP A 565 -12.41 -26.15 17.93
N MET A 566 -11.60 -26.83 17.11
CA MET A 566 -10.48 -27.66 17.62
C MET A 566 -9.10 -27.04 17.41
N ALA A 567 -8.88 -26.31 16.30
CA ALA A 567 -7.57 -25.75 15.97
C ALA A 567 -7.52 -24.23 16.17
N LEU A 568 -8.55 -23.50 15.75
CA LEU A 568 -8.54 -22.05 15.63
C LEU A 568 -9.37 -21.35 16.73
N THR A 569 -9.27 -21.87 17.96
CA THR A 569 -10.00 -21.48 19.19
C THR A 569 -9.88 -19.99 19.56
N ASN A 570 -8.81 -19.32 19.11
CA ASN A 570 -8.57 -17.90 19.37
C ASN A 570 -8.98 -16.98 18.20
N VAL A 571 -9.61 -17.51 17.14
CA VAL A 571 -10.11 -16.68 16.03
C VAL A 571 -11.25 -15.80 16.50
N ALA A 572 -10.95 -14.52 16.74
CA ALA A 572 -11.94 -13.50 17.07
C ALA A 572 -12.55 -12.85 15.82
N SER A 573 -11.93 -13.02 14.64
CA SER A 573 -12.38 -12.40 13.38
C SER A 573 -12.37 -13.41 12.22
N PHE A 574 -13.54 -13.67 11.63
CA PHE A 574 -13.68 -14.55 10.47
C PHE A 574 -14.23 -13.77 9.27
N ARG A 575 -13.44 -13.67 8.19
CA ARG A 575 -13.93 -13.25 6.86
C ARG A 575 -14.15 -14.48 6.01
N PHE A 576 -15.34 -14.60 5.46
CA PHE A 576 -15.78 -15.72 4.66
C PHE A 576 -16.40 -15.25 3.34
N GLU A 577 -15.76 -15.59 2.23
CA GLU A 577 -16.20 -15.23 0.88
C GLU A 577 -16.57 -16.50 0.10
N ALA A 578 -17.87 -16.78 -0.05
CA ALA A 578 -18.35 -18.00 -0.70
C ALA A 578 -18.60 -17.81 -2.19
N VAL A 579 -18.34 -18.87 -2.97
CA VAL A 579 -18.71 -18.98 -4.38
C VAL A 579 -19.96 -19.85 -4.50
N PRO A 580 -21.11 -19.31 -4.97
CA PRO A 580 -22.30 -20.08 -5.34
C PRO A 580 -22.00 -21.30 -6.23
N GLY A 581 -22.03 -22.48 -5.61
CA GLY A 581 -21.94 -23.76 -6.30
C GLY A 581 -23.17 -23.98 -7.15
N ARG A 582 -23.02 -24.53 -8.37
CA ARG A 582 -24.15 -24.86 -9.27
C ARG A 582 -24.90 -26.15 -8.84
N TRP A 583 -24.93 -26.43 -7.53
CA TRP A 583 -25.57 -27.60 -6.92
C TRP A 583 -27.07 -27.37 -6.71
N ASN A 584 -27.77 -28.38 -6.18
CA ASN A 584 -29.18 -28.29 -5.89
C ASN A 584 -29.45 -27.16 -4.86
N ARG A 585 -30.39 -26.27 -5.22
CA ARG A 585 -30.50 -24.91 -4.67
C ARG A 585 -30.82 -24.86 -3.17
N SER A 586 -31.66 -25.78 -2.71
CA SER A 586 -32.02 -25.96 -1.30
C SER A 586 -30.81 -26.23 -0.42
N ASP A 587 -29.96 -27.15 -0.88
CA ASP A 587 -28.91 -27.77 -0.10
C ASP A 587 -27.79 -26.76 0.17
N TYR A 588 -27.49 -25.91 -0.83
CA TYR A 588 -26.52 -24.82 -0.73
C TYR A 588 -26.94 -23.75 0.30
N CYS A 589 -28.23 -23.39 0.39
CA CYS A 589 -28.70 -22.40 1.37
C CYS A 589 -28.72 -23.00 2.79
N HIS A 590 -29.14 -24.27 2.93
CA HIS A 590 -29.24 -24.94 4.21
C HIS A 590 -27.86 -25.12 4.89
N GLU A 591 -26.80 -25.40 4.12
CA GLU A 591 -25.44 -25.49 4.67
C GLU A 591 -24.93 -24.14 5.23
N TRP A 592 -25.26 -22.98 4.66
CA TRP A 592 -24.84 -21.70 5.25
C TRP A 592 -25.59 -21.37 6.53
N ASN A 593 -26.91 -21.60 6.60
CA ASN A 593 -27.67 -21.40 7.83
C ASN A 593 -27.11 -22.27 8.96
N ASN A 594 -26.81 -23.54 8.66
CA ASN A 594 -26.17 -24.47 9.59
C ASN A 594 -24.71 -24.10 9.94
N LEU A 595 -23.97 -23.39 9.06
CA LEU A 595 -22.65 -22.86 9.38
C LEU A 595 -22.79 -21.73 10.41
N ILE A 596 -23.64 -20.73 10.11
CA ILE A 596 -23.79 -19.49 10.85
C ILE A 596 -24.22 -19.75 12.30
N LEU A 597 -25.21 -20.63 12.51
CA LEU A 597 -25.67 -21.00 13.84
C LEU A 597 -24.56 -21.71 14.65
N GLN A 598 -23.77 -22.57 13.99
CA GLN A 598 -22.72 -23.37 14.61
C GLN A 598 -21.36 -22.66 14.73
N LEU A 599 -21.21 -21.41 14.24
CA LEU A 599 -19.98 -20.63 14.40
C LEU A 599 -19.58 -20.54 15.89
N PRO A 600 -18.33 -20.86 16.29
CA PRO A 600 -17.94 -20.89 17.69
C PRO A 600 -18.04 -19.53 18.42
N SER A 601 -18.24 -19.57 19.73
CA SER A 601 -18.50 -18.38 20.57
C SER A 601 -17.31 -17.44 20.77
N HIS A 602 -16.09 -17.87 20.39
CA HIS A 602 -14.90 -17.02 20.36
C HIS A 602 -14.89 -16.04 19.17
N ILE A 603 -15.61 -16.33 18.09
CA ILE A 603 -15.74 -15.43 16.93
C ILE A 603 -16.59 -14.22 17.36
N ARG A 604 -16.00 -13.03 17.28
CA ARG A 604 -16.66 -11.75 17.63
C ARG A 604 -16.93 -10.88 16.41
N ARG A 605 -16.15 -11.02 15.33
CA ARG A 605 -16.31 -10.29 14.08
C ARG A 605 -16.55 -11.29 12.95
N PHE A 606 -17.69 -11.16 12.25
CA PHE A 606 -18.02 -12.01 11.11
C PHE A 606 -18.36 -11.15 9.89
N SER A 607 -17.71 -11.44 8.77
CA SER A 607 -17.95 -10.81 7.47
C SER A 607 -18.22 -11.93 6.48
N PHE A 608 -19.46 -12.06 6.02
CA PHE A 608 -19.85 -13.04 5.01
C PHE A 608 -20.13 -12.29 3.70
N ASN A 609 -19.48 -12.70 2.61
CA ASN A 609 -19.75 -12.21 1.26
C ASN A 609 -19.99 -13.37 0.28
N VAL A 610 -20.68 -13.11 -0.82
CA VAL A 610 -21.08 -14.12 -1.82
C VAL A 610 -20.74 -13.62 -3.22
N PHE A 611 -19.92 -14.38 -3.97
CA PHE A 611 -19.37 -13.98 -5.27
C PHE A 611 -19.66 -15.03 -6.35
N PRO A 612 -20.75 -14.89 -7.13
CA PRO A 612 -21.09 -15.85 -8.16
C PRO A 612 -20.16 -15.79 -9.37
N ARG A 613 -19.69 -16.95 -9.81
CA ARG A 613 -18.92 -17.15 -11.05
C ARG A 613 -19.77 -17.53 -12.25
N SER A 614 -21.10 -17.50 -12.11
CA SER A 614 -22.02 -17.93 -13.16
C SER A 614 -22.17 -16.87 -14.25
N PRO A 615 -22.37 -17.26 -15.53
CA PRO A 615 -22.86 -16.34 -16.56
C PRO A 615 -24.36 -15.98 -16.39
N LEU A 616 -25.05 -16.55 -15.39
CA LEU A 616 -26.34 -16.03 -14.95
C LEU A 616 -26.14 -14.72 -14.17
N PRO A 617 -27.00 -13.70 -14.35
CA PRO A 617 -26.90 -12.43 -13.62
C PRO A 617 -26.84 -12.65 -12.10
N LEU A 618 -26.10 -11.78 -11.40
CA LEU A 618 -26.00 -11.76 -9.93
C LEU A 618 -27.39 -11.78 -9.29
N GLU A 619 -28.30 -10.98 -9.84
CA GLU A 619 -29.71 -10.88 -9.45
C GLU A 619 -30.46 -12.22 -9.60
N ALA A 620 -30.17 -13.01 -10.64
CA ALA A 620 -30.81 -14.33 -10.83
C ALA A 620 -30.39 -15.36 -9.76
N LEU A 621 -29.27 -15.12 -9.08
CA LEU A 621 -28.80 -15.95 -7.96
C LEU A 621 -29.25 -15.35 -6.61
N LEU A 622 -29.20 -14.03 -6.44
CA LEU A 622 -29.61 -13.35 -5.20
C LEU A 622 -31.13 -13.30 -5.00
N LYS A 623 -31.94 -13.30 -6.07
CA LYS A 623 -33.42 -13.52 -6.03
C LYS A 623 -33.84 -14.72 -5.20
N ASN A 624 -32.94 -15.69 -5.13
CA ASN A 624 -33.21 -17.07 -4.84
C ASN A 624 -32.54 -17.56 -3.54
N VAL A 625 -31.93 -16.63 -2.77
CA VAL A 625 -31.59 -16.84 -1.35
C VAL A 625 -32.88 -17.23 -0.61
N GLU A 626 -32.89 -18.45 -0.09
CA GLU A 626 -34.07 -19.08 0.51
C GLU A 626 -34.35 -18.64 1.96
N PRO A 627 -35.53 -18.98 2.51
CA PRO A 627 -35.90 -18.63 3.89
C PRO A 627 -34.88 -19.11 4.93
N GLY A 628 -34.78 -18.40 6.06
CA GLY A 628 -33.93 -18.78 7.18
C GLY A 628 -32.54 -18.13 7.23
N LEU A 629 -32.02 -17.52 6.15
CA LEU A 629 -30.70 -16.88 6.21
C LEU A 629 -30.70 -15.57 7.03
N PRO A 630 -31.61 -14.59 6.78
CA PRO A 630 -31.78 -13.45 7.68
C PRO A 630 -32.03 -13.84 9.14
N GLU A 631 -32.79 -14.90 9.36
CA GLU A 631 -33.16 -15.45 10.66
C GLU A 631 -31.94 -16.02 11.40
N ALA A 632 -31.17 -16.91 10.77
CA ALA A 632 -29.95 -17.49 11.33
C ALA A 632 -28.86 -16.43 11.58
N LEU A 633 -28.72 -15.46 10.68
CA LEU A 633 -27.83 -14.31 10.88
C LEU A 633 -28.28 -13.44 12.05
N ALA A 634 -29.58 -13.20 12.22
CA ALA A 634 -30.11 -12.39 13.32
C ALA A 634 -29.89 -13.05 14.69
N GLU A 635 -30.20 -14.34 14.82
CA GLU A 635 -29.90 -15.10 16.04
C GLU A 635 -28.41 -15.02 16.40
N LYS A 636 -27.51 -15.18 15.41
CA LYS A 636 -26.07 -15.12 15.67
C LYS A 636 -25.55 -13.71 15.93
N ALA A 637 -26.14 -12.69 15.31
CA ALA A 637 -25.72 -11.29 15.45
C ALA A 637 -25.68 -10.82 16.92
N HIS A 638 -26.60 -11.29 17.76
CA HIS A 638 -26.62 -10.95 19.19
C HIS A 638 -25.40 -11.44 19.97
N GLN A 639 -24.70 -12.47 19.48
CA GLN A 639 -23.47 -13.03 20.10
C GLN A 639 -22.20 -12.32 19.58
N LEU A 640 -22.26 -11.72 18.39
CA LEU A 640 -21.17 -11.02 17.73
C LEU A 640 -21.00 -9.58 18.25
N ALA A 641 -19.80 -9.02 18.08
CA ALA A 641 -19.52 -7.59 18.24
C ALA A 641 -19.63 -6.84 16.89
N SER A 642 -19.22 -7.46 15.79
CA SER A 642 -19.30 -6.86 14.44
C SER A 642 -19.85 -7.86 13.41
N LEU A 643 -20.80 -7.42 12.57
CA LEU A 643 -21.38 -8.24 11.50
C LEU A 643 -21.49 -7.47 10.17
N CYS A 644 -21.08 -8.11 9.07
CA CYS A 644 -21.57 -7.80 7.73
C CYS A 644 -22.23 -9.06 7.13
N PRO A 645 -23.55 -9.05 6.90
CA PRO A 645 -24.25 -10.04 6.07
C PRO A 645 -23.80 -9.99 4.61
N PRO A 646 -24.05 -11.06 3.83
CA PRO A 646 -23.70 -11.08 2.42
C PRO A 646 -24.61 -10.21 1.55
N ALA A 647 -24.05 -9.69 0.46
CA ALA A 647 -24.79 -9.10 -0.65
C ALA A 647 -26.00 -9.96 -1.04
N GLY A 648 -27.18 -9.37 -1.19
CA GLY A 648 -28.44 -10.08 -1.41
C GLY A 648 -29.23 -10.40 -0.14
N THR A 649 -28.68 -10.15 1.05
CA THR A 649 -29.45 -10.20 2.30
C THR A 649 -30.57 -9.16 2.24
N LYS A 650 -31.81 -9.59 2.42
CA LYS A 650 -32.99 -8.70 2.49
C LYS A 650 -32.94 -7.87 3.77
N SER A 651 -32.21 -6.76 3.74
CA SER A 651 -31.88 -5.93 4.91
C SER A 651 -33.10 -5.54 5.77
N LEU A 652 -34.27 -5.29 5.17
CA LEU A 652 -35.50 -5.02 5.92
C LEU A 652 -35.95 -6.23 6.75
N HIS A 653 -35.94 -7.42 6.16
CA HIS A 653 -36.29 -8.68 6.85
C HIS A 653 -35.28 -8.99 7.95
N PHE A 654 -33.98 -8.88 7.65
CA PHE A 654 -32.93 -9.05 8.65
C PHE A 654 -33.10 -8.12 9.87
N MET A 655 -33.43 -6.84 9.65
CA MET A 655 -33.66 -5.88 10.74
C MET A 655 -34.97 -6.12 11.52
N GLN A 656 -35.90 -6.91 10.98
CA GLN A 656 -37.08 -7.42 11.69
C GLN A 656 -36.69 -8.65 12.53
N CYS A 657 -36.03 -9.66 11.92
CA CYS A 657 -35.53 -10.84 12.63
C CYS A 657 -34.60 -10.48 13.80
N LEU A 658 -33.74 -9.45 13.64
CA LEU A 658 -32.82 -8.93 14.68
C LEU A 658 -33.54 -8.23 15.84
N ARG A 659 -34.83 -7.94 15.70
CA ARG A 659 -35.71 -7.38 16.74
C ARG A 659 -36.54 -8.46 17.41
N GLU A 660 -36.92 -9.48 16.65
CA GLU A 660 -37.84 -10.55 17.04
C GLU A 660 -37.11 -11.81 17.58
N SER A 661 -35.79 -11.87 17.47
CA SER A 661 -34.97 -12.99 17.97
C SER A 661 -35.02 -13.11 19.51
N PRO A 662 -35.29 -14.31 20.08
CA PRO A 662 -35.20 -14.56 21.53
C PRO A 662 -33.81 -14.34 22.13
N GLN A 663 -32.76 -14.30 21.30
CA GLN A 663 -31.39 -14.01 21.75
C GLN A 663 -31.24 -12.54 22.24
N LEU A 664 -32.15 -11.64 21.85
CA LEU A 664 -32.16 -10.25 22.28
C LEU A 664 -32.36 -10.10 23.80
N GLU A 665 -33.19 -10.96 24.42
CA GLU A 665 -33.43 -10.97 25.88
C GLU A 665 -32.16 -11.24 26.70
N HIS A 666 -31.20 -11.96 26.09
CA HIS A 666 -29.93 -12.33 26.70
C HIS A 666 -28.87 -11.21 26.61
N GLY A 667 -29.22 -10.07 26.00
CA GLY A 667 -28.38 -8.88 25.89
C GLY A 667 -27.46 -8.89 24.67
N SER A 668 -27.86 -8.19 23.61
CA SER A 668 -27.09 -8.11 22.37
C SER A 668 -25.68 -7.53 22.57
N ARG A 669 -24.68 -8.21 22.01
CA ARG A 669 -23.27 -7.77 21.96
C ARG A 669 -22.95 -6.89 20.76
N LEU A 670 -23.84 -6.82 19.77
CA LEU A 670 -23.61 -6.17 18.48
C LEU A 670 -23.33 -4.67 18.63
N ALA A 671 -22.12 -4.27 18.26
CA ALA A 671 -21.63 -2.88 18.29
C ALA A 671 -21.48 -2.27 16.89
N GLN A 672 -21.18 -3.10 15.88
CA GLN A 672 -20.97 -2.68 14.49
C GLN A 672 -21.81 -3.53 13.54
N LEU A 673 -22.59 -2.90 12.68
CA LEU A 673 -23.39 -3.57 11.65
C LEU A 673 -23.25 -2.85 10.32
N CYS A 674 -22.86 -3.57 9.27
CA CYS A 674 -22.81 -3.07 7.90
C CYS A 674 -23.82 -3.84 7.04
N LEU A 675 -24.65 -3.14 6.28
CA LEU A 675 -25.70 -3.70 5.42
C LEU A 675 -25.61 -3.13 4.01
N GLU A 676 -25.36 -4.00 3.04
CA GLU A 676 -25.50 -3.67 1.62
C GLU A 676 -26.96 -3.87 1.19
N VAL A 677 -27.55 -2.84 0.59
CA VAL A 677 -28.89 -2.89 0.00
C VAL A 677 -28.78 -3.31 -1.46
N THR A 678 -29.39 -4.44 -1.80
CA THR A 678 -29.56 -4.87 -3.19
C THR A 678 -31.03 -4.77 -3.58
N ASP A 679 -31.37 -3.95 -4.58
CA ASP A 679 -32.73 -3.86 -5.11
C ASP A 679 -32.75 -3.79 -6.64
N GLU A 680 -33.83 -4.34 -7.20
CA GLU A 680 -34.18 -4.37 -8.61
C GLU A 680 -35.23 -3.32 -8.97
N THR A 681 -35.92 -2.69 -8.00
CA THR A 681 -36.86 -1.59 -8.29
C THR A 681 -36.17 -0.41 -8.98
N LEU A 682 -34.88 -0.18 -8.71
CA LEU A 682 -33.98 0.52 -9.63
C LEU A 682 -33.51 -0.41 -10.75
N GLY A 683 -34.37 -0.62 -11.76
CA GLY A 683 -33.90 -0.97 -13.09
C GLY A 683 -33.33 0.26 -13.82
N LYS A 684 -32.93 0.11 -15.08
CA LYS A 684 -32.50 1.24 -15.95
C LYS A 684 -33.54 2.37 -16.14
N TRP A 685 -34.79 2.12 -15.71
CA TRP A 685 -35.91 3.06 -15.71
C TRP A 685 -36.64 3.02 -14.36
N GLY A 686 -35.86 2.94 -13.26
CA GLY A 686 -36.35 2.65 -11.92
C GLY A 686 -37.37 3.63 -11.36
N ASN A 687 -38.33 3.12 -10.59
CA ASN A 687 -39.31 3.95 -9.89
C ASN A 687 -38.69 4.52 -8.59
N VAL A 688 -37.99 5.64 -8.73
CA VAL A 688 -37.31 6.34 -7.63
C VAL A 688 -38.24 6.61 -6.42
N PRO A 689 -39.49 7.09 -6.58
CA PRO A 689 -40.44 7.21 -5.46
C PRO A 689 -40.70 5.91 -4.69
N LEU A 690 -40.85 4.76 -5.37
CA LEU A 690 -41.02 3.47 -4.69
C LEU A 690 -39.76 3.07 -3.90
N PHE A 691 -38.58 3.25 -4.49
CA PHE A 691 -37.32 2.98 -3.80
C PHE A 691 -37.09 3.92 -2.61
N GLN A 692 -37.37 5.21 -2.74
CA GLN A 692 -37.30 6.16 -1.63
C GLN A 692 -38.23 5.75 -0.48
N GLY A 693 -39.42 5.23 -0.81
CA GLY A 693 -40.36 4.65 0.16
C GLY A 693 -39.80 3.41 0.86
N LEU A 694 -39.18 2.49 0.12
CA LEU A 694 -38.54 1.27 0.64
C LEU A 694 -37.35 1.61 1.55
N ILE A 695 -36.45 2.50 1.12
CA ILE A 695 -35.30 2.94 1.93
C ILE A 695 -35.77 3.66 3.20
N ASN A 696 -36.72 4.59 3.10
CA ASN A 696 -37.23 5.25 4.30
C ASN A 696 -38.01 4.29 5.23
N HIS A 697 -38.60 3.22 4.72
CA HIS A 697 -39.14 2.15 5.58
C HIS A 697 -38.03 1.36 6.27
N LEU A 698 -37.00 0.92 5.54
CA LEU A 698 -35.81 0.25 6.09
C LEU A 698 -35.13 1.08 7.18
N LEU A 699 -34.92 2.37 6.94
CA LEU A 699 -34.27 3.27 7.89
C LEU A 699 -35.14 3.53 9.14
N ARG A 700 -36.47 3.57 9.01
CA ARG A 700 -37.40 3.62 10.17
C ARG A 700 -37.35 2.34 10.99
N GLU A 701 -37.42 1.16 10.36
CA GLU A 701 -37.32 -0.11 11.09
C GLU A 701 -35.94 -0.29 11.73
N SER A 702 -34.88 0.16 11.05
CA SER A 702 -33.53 0.19 11.60
C SER A 702 -33.44 1.05 12.86
N ALA A 703 -34.10 2.22 12.90
CA ALA A 703 -34.18 3.06 14.10
C ALA A 703 -34.98 2.42 15.24
N VAL A 704 -35.99 1.59 14.93
CA VAL A 704 -36.75 0.84 15.95
C VAL A 704 -35.90 -0.29 16.54
N THR A 705 -35.20 -1.06 15.70
CA THR A 705 -34.32 -2.15 16.14
C THR A 705 -33.08 -1.63 16.86
N ALA A 706 -32.42 -0.58 16.36
CA ALA A 706 -31.25 0.05 16.99
C ALA A 706 -31.52 0.50 18.45
N ARG A 707 -32.72 1.01 18.73
CA ARG A 707 -33.13 1.38 20.11
C ARG A 707 -33.24 0.20 21.08
N GLN A 708 -33.23 -1.04 20.59
CA GLN A 708 -33.21 -2.26 21.40
C GLN A 708 -31.82 -2.89 21.51
N LEU A 709 -30.83 -2.46 20.72
CA LEU A 709 -29.46 -2.98 20.71
C LEU A 709 -28.56 -2.09 21.60
N PRO A 710 -28.34 -2.41 22.89
CA PRO A 710 -27.75 -1.47 23.86
C PRO A 710 -26.27 -1.16 23.65
N LYS A 711 -25.58 -1.92 22.80
CA LYS A 711 -24.16 -1.74 22.48
C LYS A 711 -23.89 -1.21 21.07
N LEU A 712 -24.94 -0.96 20.27
CA LEU A 712 -24.77 -0.52 18.89
C LEU A 712 -24.14 0.88 18.84
N GLN A 713 -22.93 0.94 18.30
CA GLN A 713 -22.13 2.16 18.13
C GLN A 713 -22.14 2.65 16.68
N ILE A 714 -22.09 1.73 15.71
CA ILE A 714 -22.10 2.07 14.28
C ILE A 714 -23.05 1.15 13.52
N LEU A 715 -23.98 1.74 12.77
CA LEU A 715 -24.75 1.07 11.72
C LEU A 715 -24.53 1.80 10.40
N GLU A 716 -24.00 1.09 9.39
CA GLU A 716 -23.94 1.58 8.01
C GLU A 716 -24.91 0.78 7.13
N ILE A 717 -25.73 1.50 6.36
CA ILE A 717 -26.64 0.96 5.36
C ILE A 717 -26.31 1.67 4.05
N TRP A 718 -25.89 0.93 3.02
CA TRP A 718 -25.34 1.51 1.80
C TRP A 718 -25.84 0.82 0.53
N PHE A 719 -25.76 1.54 -0.58
CA PHE A 719 -26.24 1.11 -1.90
C PHE A 719 -25.35 1.68 -3.00
N HIS A 720 -25.18 0.93 -4.09
CA HIS A 720 -24.58 1.41 -5.32
C HIS A 720 -25.26 0.76 -6.54
N LYS A 721 -25.55 1.53 -7.60
CA LYS A 721 -26.03 1.02 -8.89
C LYS A 721 -25.96 2.08 -9.98
N ASP A 722 -25.34 1.76 -11.12
CA ASP A 722 -25.15 2.70 -12.24
C ASP A 722 -24.53 4.03 -11.76
N VAL A 723 -25.24 5.16 -11.83
CA VAL A 723 -24.79 6.48 -11.31
C VAL A 723 -25.24 6.76 -9.87
N ASN A 724 -26.06 5.89 -9.30
CA ASN A 724 -26.80 6.11 -8.06
C ASN A 724 -26.14 5.41 -6.87
N GLY A 725 -25.79 6.17 -5.82
CA GLY A 725 -25.22 5.63 -4.59
C GLY A 725 -25.76 6.33 -3.34
N PHE A 726 -25.75 5.63 -2.21
CA PHE A 726 -25.93 6.26 -0.90
C PHE A 726 -25.18 5.53 0.22
N VAL A 727 -24.83 6.27 1.28
CA VAL A 727 -24.43 5.74 2.59
C VAL A 727 -25.28 6.45 3.65
N PHE A 728 -26.14 5.68 4.31
CA PHE A 728 -26.69 6.07 5.61
C PHE A 728 -25.77 5.52 6.69
N ARG A 729 -25.39 6.36 7.65
CA ARG A 729 -24.66 5.95 8.85
C ARG A 729 -25.32 6.51 10.10
N TYR A 730 -25.57 5.65 11.07
CA TYR A 730 -25.80 6.00 12.46
C TYR A 730 -24.51 5.78 13.25
N GLU A 731 -24.06 6.81 13.96
CA GLU A 731 -22.94 6.76 14.91
C GLU A 731 -23.45 7.17 16.30
N HIS A 732 -23.09 6.40 17.33
CA HIS A 732 -23.45 6.64 18.72
C HIS A 732 -22.18 6.71 19.56
N GLU A 733 -21.81 7.95 19.90
CA GLU A 733 -20.71 8.29 20.77
C GLU A 733 -21.27 8.65 22.16
N LYS A 734 -20.40 8.84 23.16
CA LYS A 734 -20.81 8.97 24.59
C LYS A 734 -21.91 10.02 24.81
N ASP A 735 -21.79 11.16 24.14
CA ASP A 735 -22.58 12.36 24.38
C ASP A 735 -23.42 12.80 23.14
N GLN A 736 -23.31 12.06 22.02
CA GLN A 736 -23.95 12.42 20.75
C GLN A 736 -24.34 11.19 19.89
N VAL A 737 -25.53 11.25 19.30
CA VAL A 737 -25.92 10.46 18.12
C VAL A 737 -25.76 11.34 16.88
N THR A 738 -24.94 10.89 15.94
CA THR A 738 -24.80 11.50 14.60
C THR A 738 -25.42 10.59 13.56
N ILE A 739 -26.30 11.15 12.71
CA ILE A 739 -26.67 10.58 11.42
C ILE A 739 -25.79 11.23 10.35
N THR A 740 -25.04 10.45 9.58
CA THR A 740 -24.44 10.92 8.33
C THR A 740 -25.23 10.37 7.16
N TRP A 741 -25.65 11.25 6.25
CA TRP A 741 -26.31 10.89 5.00
C TRP A 741 -25.42 11.32 3.85
N ARG A 742 -25.02 10.36 3.01
CA ARG A 742 -24.37 10.64 1.72
C ARG A 742 -25.21 10.08 0.60
N VAL A 743 -25.46 10.91 -0.40
CA VAL A 743 -26.23 10.56 -1.59
C VAL A 743 -25.54 11.18 -2.81
N THR A 744 -25.74 10.56 -3.96
CA THR A 744 -25.33 11.11 -5.27
C THR A 744 -26.48 11.97 -5.79
N GLU A 745 -26.25 13.20 -6.25
CA GLU A 745 -27.25 14.00 -7.02
C GLU A 745 -28.69 14.09 -6.44
N ASP A 746 -28.86 13.99 -5.11
CA ASP A 746 -30.10 14.19 -4.33
C ASP A 746 -31.39 13.46 -4.81
N TRP A 747 -31.28 12.41 -5.64
CA TRP A 747 -32.43 11.64 -6.16
C TRP A 747 -33.24 10.91 -5.07
N ILE A 748 -32.68 10.75 -3.86
CA ILE A 748 -33.40 10.29 -2.67
C ILE A 748 -33.03 11.10 -1.43
N ASN A 749 -34.03 11.34 -0.59
CA ASN A 749 -33.92 12.17 0.61
C ASN A 749 -34.43 11.43 1.85
N LEU A 750 -33.87 11.75 3.01
CA LEU A 750 -34.36 11.29 4.31
C LEU A 750 -35.68 12.00 4.66
N ALA A 751 -36.75 11.24 4.84
CA ALA A 751 -38.03 11.79 5.25
C ALA A 751 -38.00 12.18 6.75
N ASP A 752 -38.74 13.23 7.14
CA ASP A 752 -38.87 13.65 8.55
C ASP A 752 -39.26 12.50 9.47
N GLY A 753 -40.23 11.68 9.06
CA GLY A 753 -40.69 10.51 9.80
C GLY A 753 -39.62 9.42 10.01
N THR A 754 -38.50 9.49 9.28
CA THR A 754 -37.30 8.66 9.47
C THR A 754 -36.37 9.31 10.49
N LEU A 755 -36.03 10.59 10.31
CA LEU A 755 -35.19 11.35 11.26
C LEU A 755 -35.80 11.37 12.67
N GLN A 756 -37.12 11.52 12.79
CA GLN A 756 -37.86 11.50 14.05
C GLN A 756 -37.73 10.17 14.82
N GLN A 757 -37.53 9.02 14.16
CA GLN A 757 -37.29 7.75 14.87
C GLN A 757 -35.85 7.64 15.39
N TRP A 758 -34.88 8.20 14.66
CA TRP A 758 -33.48 8.28 15.10
C TRP A 758 -33.28 9.28 16.23
N MET A 759 -33.97 10.43 16.18
CA MET A 759 -34.00 11.42 17.27
C MET A 759 -34.58 10.82 18.57
N ARG A 760 -35.62 9.98 18.48
CA ARG A 760 -36.13 9.19 19.62
C ARG A 760 -35.10 8.19 20.18
N GLY A 761 -34.09 7.82 19.40
CA GLY A 761 -32.93 7.06 19.86
C GLY A 761 -31.99 7.90 20.72
N ALA A 762 -31.63 9.09 20.25
CA ALA A 762 -30.84 10.04 21.03
C ALA A 762 -31.53 10.43 22.35
N GLN A 763 -32.84 10.70 22.30
CA GLN A 763 -33.67 10.98 23.48
C GLN A 763 -33.67 9.84 24.51
N LYS A 764 -33.63 8.57 24.08
CA LYS A 764 -33.54 7.41 25.01
C LYS A 764 -32.24 7.43 25.82
N TYR A 765 -31.14 7.85 25.21
CA TYR A 765 -29.82 7.90 25.83
C TYR A 765 -29.49 9.27 26.45
N ASN A 766 -30.39 10.26 26.34
CA ASN A 766 -30.19 11.65 26.78
C ASN A 766 -28.93 12.32 26.18
N VAL A 767 -28.66 12.03 24.90
CA VAL A 767 -27.51 12.54 24.14
C VAL A 767 -27.95 13.55 23.07
N ALA A 768 -27.01 14.37 22.59
CA ALA A 768 -27.26 15.29 21.48
C ALA A 768 -27.65 14.53 20.20
N PHE A 769 -28.46 15.12 19.33
CA PHE A 769 -28.80 14.58 18.02
C PHE A 769 -28.31 15.52 16.92
N THR A 770 -27.68 14.97 15.88
CA THR A 770 -27.15 15.77 14.76
C THR A 770 -27.25 15.00 13.46
N VAL A 771 -27.58 15.72 12.37
CA VAL A 771 -27.61 15.18 11.01
C VAL A 771 -26.53 15.89 10.20
N LYS A 772 -25.73 15.12 9.46
CA LYS A 772 -24.66 15.60 8.57
C LYS A 772 -24.97 15.09 7.17
N GLU A 773 -25.49 15.96 6.32
CA GLU A 773 -25.65 15.68 4.89
C GLU A 773 -24.33 16.03 4.19
N GLN A 774 -23.79 15.09 3.41
CA GLN A 774 -22.47 15.23 2.77
C GLN A 774 -22.52 14.61 1.37
N PRO A 775 -22.07 15.30 0.30
CA PRO A 775 -21.94 14.67 -1.01
C PRO A 775 -20.87 13.56 -0.96
N PHE A 776 -20.90 12.65 -1.93
CA PHE A 776 -19.72 11.84 -2.22
C PHE A 776 -18.61 12.73 -2.78
N ILE A 777 -17.38 12.56 -2.28
CA ILE A 777 -16.20 13.16 -2.91
C ILE A 777 -15.97 12.43 -4.23
N ALA A 778 -16.28 13.09 -5.34
CA ALA A 778 -16.02 12.54 -6.67
C ALA A 778 -14.51 12.49 -6.94
N GLU A 779 -13.98 11.32 -7.31
CA GLU A 779 -12.63 11.26 -7.88
C GLU A 779 -12.62 12.07 -9.19
N LYS A 780 -11.73 13.08 -9.28
CA LYS A 780 -11.50 13.88 -10.50
C LYS A 780 -10.84 13.02 -11.59
N LEU A 781 -11.62 12.14 -12.19
CA LEU A 781 -11.26 11.48 -13.46
C LEU A 781 -11.27 12.53 -14.60
N PRO A 782 -10.38 12.40 -15.62
CA PRO A 782 -10.12 13.42 -16.64
C PRO A 782 -11.37 14.03 -17.31
N GLU A 783 -11.23 15.27 -17.78
CA GLU A 783 -12.35 16.09 -18.28
C GLU A 783 -13.02 15.51 -19.55
N ASP A 784 -12.32 14.68 -20.32
CA ASP A 784 -12.79 14.07 -21.57
C ASP A 784 -14.04 13.15 -21.44
N PHE A 785 -14.41 12.74 -20.22
CA PHE A 785 -15.59 11.89 -19.98
C PHE A 785 -16.86 12.69 -19.68
N PRO A 786 -17.94 12.57 -20.48
CA PRO A 786 -19.21 13.25 -20.24
C PRO A 786 -19.79 13.00 -18.84
N ILE A 787 -20.14 14.08 -18.13
CA ILE A 787 -20.60 14.06 -16.73
C ILE A 787 -21.78 13.10 -16.53
N LEU A 788 -22.78 13.16 -17.41
CA LEU A 788 -24.05 12.40 -17.36
C LEU A 788 -23.91 10.87 -17.52
N TRP A 789 -22.70 10.32 -17.64
CA TRP A 789 -22.46 8.89 -17.86
C TRP A 789 -21.32 8.30 -17.01
N ARG A 790 -20.95 8.96 -15.89
CA ARG A 790 -19.92 8.47 -14.97
C ARG A 790 -20.55 7.56 -13.89
N PRO A 791 -20.46 6.22 -13.99
CA PRO A 791 -21.05 5.33 -12.98
C PRO A 791 -20.30 5.44 -11.64
N ILE A 792 -21.05 5.45 -10.55
CA ILE A 792 -20.51 5.42 -9.20
C ILE A 792 -20.39 3.96 -8.77
N ASP A 793 -19.17 3.46 -8.92
CA ASP A 793 -18.87 2.06 -8.69
C ASP A 793 -18.90 1.69 -7.19
N ARG A 794 -18.86 0.38 -6.92
CA ARG A 794 -18.88 -0.18 -5.57
C ARG A 794 -17.72 0.33 -4.69
N LYS A 795 -16.63 0.77 -5.31
CA LYS A 795 -15.36 1.14 -4.68
C LYS A 795 -15.41 2.57 -4.16
N THR A 796 -16.07 3.47 -4.89
CA THR A 796 -16.40 4.84 -4.45
C THR A 796 -17.30 4.83 -3.21
N VAL A 797 -18.36 4.02 -3.21
CA VAL A 797 -19.26 3.90 -2.04
C VAL A 797 -18.55 3.22 -0.87
N TYR A 798 -17.80 2.14 -1.13
CA TYR A 798 -16.99 1.44 -0.12
C TYR A 798 -15.99 2.34 0.60
N ARG A 799 -15.22 3.15 -0.13
CA ARG A 799 -14.23 4.09 0.45
C ARG A 799 -14.86 5.10 1.41
N SER A 800 -16.17 5.34 1.28
CA SER A 800 -16.94 6.24 2.14
C SER A 800 -17.43 5.58 3.45
N LEU A 801 -17.29 4.27 3.60
CA LEU A 801 -17.69 3.51 4.79
C LEU A 801 -16.66 3.63 5.94
N LYS A 802 -17.15 3.68 7.19
CA LYS A 802 -16.30 3.59 8.41
C LYS A 802 -16.11 2.13 8.84
N LEU A 803 -17.01 1.25 8.45
CA LEU A 803 -16.93 -0.21 8.59
C LEU A 803 -16.40 -0.89 7.31
N ARG A 804 -15.62 -0.18 6.48
CA ARG A 804 -15.14 -0.69 5.18
C ARG A 804 -14.42 -2.04 5.32
N ASP A 805 -13.51 -2.18 6.27
CA ASP A 805 -12.74 -3.41 6.50
C ASP A 805 -13.63 -4.61 6.88
N LEU A 806 -14.79 -4.35 7.50
CA LEU A 806 -15.82 -5.34 7.83
C LEU A 806 -16.71 -5.68 6.62
N ALA A 807 -16.99 -4.70 5.76
CA ALA A 807 -17.90 -4.84 4.63
C ALA A 807 -17.36 -5.81 3.56
N ILE A 808 -16.17 -5.53 3.03
CA ILE A 808 -15.49 -6.33 2.00
C ILE A 808 -13.98 -6.06 2.10
N ASP A 809 -13.17 -7.02 1.64
CA ASP A 809 -11.72 -6.85 1.60
C ASP A 809 -11.28 -5.93 0.44
N PRO A 810 -10.34 -4.98 0.65
CA PRO A 810 -9.85 -4.09 -0.41
C PRO A 810 -9.31 -4.81 -1.66
N VAL A 811 -8.61 -5.93 -1.49
CA VAL A 811 -8.05 -6.70 -2.62
C VAL A 811 -9.17 -7.40 -3.37
N THR A 812 -10.08 -8.07 -2.65
CA THR A 812 -11.28 -8.68 -3.25
C THR A 812 -12.09 -7.66 -4.06
N LEU A 813 -12.33 -6.49 -3.47
CA LEU A 813 -13.08 -5.40 -4.08
C LEU A 813 -12.44 -4.85 -5.36
N VAL A 814 -11.10 -4.78 -5.43
CA VAL A 814 -10.41 -4.26 -6.63
C VAL A 814 -10.15 -5.36 -7.68
N CYS A 815 -10.09 -6.63 -7.28
CA CYS A 815 -10.06 -7.78 -8.20
C CYS A 815 -11.36 -7.97 -9.01
N ILE A 816 -12.48 -7.41 -8.57
CA ILE A 816 -13.77 -7.42 -9.28
C ILE A 816 -13.82 -6.27 -10.28
#